data_AF-A0A933G7D2-F1
#
_entry.id   AF-A0A933G7D2-F1
#
_cell.length_a   1.000
_cell.length_b   1.000
_cell.length_c   1.000
_cell.angle_alpha   90.00
_cell.angle_beta   90.00
_cell.angle_gamma   90.00
#
_symmetry.space_group_name_H-M   'P 1'
#
loop_
_entity.id
_entity.type
_entity.pdbx_description
1 polymer ?
#
loop_
_entity_poly.entity_id
_entity_poly.type
_entity_poly.pdbx_seq_one_letter_code
_entity_poly.pdbx_strand_id
1 'polypeptide(L)'
;MSIRPGLMLGIGCAIGLLWGSQPLAAQTGGVWFYRDDEPVRVERSTLTASSAAGEAIGALVAGPTAEEAGQGITSAIPAGTSVTGLAVTAEAIAVDLSPEVLAGLDEAALLGIYDQFRLTLAGWPEIASVRLTCKAQLLSSYLTPVMPVESTAPAIPAGGVTTGVGLAGRNITIGPSHGRFWNGSGWYWQRGDPCGLGEAVLEDTNSIRLTQFLYQYLVQDGATVHSPRQLLNEADCCHSETNLPWWKMCAQSWLRNSGLPCSVWANSSGNCGADSATSRSSDDIRARPLFADYRGSDIYISCHTNAAGGTGTETFRDTAMEHPAHETASYNLALAVNDNVISAIREMYDSGWANRGVKDSAGGFGEIRIPDRPAILIELAFHDRCDKDALYLVDNFFRSVAEWGLYRGVCQYFGNTPTWDRYSCEYVSDTIPSSMVPSQSYNVSVTFRNRGVLWSEARSFRLGAVNDSDPFTTSNRVTISGEVRPGNTYSFNFIMTAPTIPGIYTTDWRMVRDGVTWFGPTHAEQVEVSGEDTPPVITNHPTNQNAAGGATVVFTLDAGGTPPLSYQWQKDTVDLINGGRISGATSSTLQIASADSVDNGSYRCIVSNAFGTATSNAATLTVVTGPSTWIVETRSGGQNYTTNFSKVGTWADVTGKSTAAGTTAGIGHIYTSTAYAGRSATYSFTPGTTGAWRVYATWVTSSNACPNTRHVVTHAGGSASVIMNQTTGGNTWNLVGEFTLNAGTQYTVAQTTDGSSGGGIIRSDAIKWERVVQVIDPPTITQHPAARYICPGTNTTFSVTASGQGPLTYRWQKDNVNLNDAGHYSGVTTTTLTVTGADAGDLGGYRCIVTNAGGSTPSNAAALTFKPATTITQHPEPQSIPLGGSASFTVAASGEGTLSYQWRKDGVNLTDDARITGTTTATVSIVGFVGADVGDYGCVVTGGCGTTTSGSAALTVLLPPHVPGDTDDDDDVDMEDFGVIQACLTGPDEPQTDAACSRAKLDLDEDVDEADIAIFLQCMTGPGVPGDVNCSGL
;
A
#
# COMPACT_ATOMS: atom_id res chain seq x y z
N MET A 1 -7.94 21.88 37.24
CA MET A 1 -7.33 22.47 38.45
C MET A 1 -6.11 23.25 37.96
N SER A 2 -6.02 24.58 37.90
CA SER A 2 -6.83 25.71 38.36
C SER A 2 -6.52 26.94 37.47
N ILE A 3 -7.56 27.52 36.83
CA ILE A 3 -7.92 28.97 36.65
C ILE A 3 -6.82 29.95 36.14
N ARG A 4 -6.79 30.41 34.85
CA ARG A 4 -7.40 31.62 34.19
C ARG A 4 -7.01 33.01 34.78
N PRO A 5 -6.96 34.15 34.03
CA PRO A 5 -7.41 34.42 32.65
C PRO A 5 -6.43 35.26 31.76
N GLY A 6 -6.75 35.39 30.46
CA GLY A 6 -6.19 36.44 29.60
C GLY A 6 -6.93 37.78 29.74
N LEU A 7 -6.24 38.87 29.42
CA LEU A 7 -6.80 40.06 28.76
C LEU A 7 -5.67 40.92 28.14
N MET A 8 -5.90 41.27 26.89
CA MET A 8 -5.31 42.29 26.02
C MET A 8 -4.50 43.45 26.65
N LEU A 9 -3.40 43.80 25.98
CA LEU A 9 -3.25 45.10 25.28
C LEU A 9 -2.22 44.95 24.14
N GLY A 10 -2.65 44.27 23.08
CA GLY A 10 -2.08 44.40 21.74
C GLY A 10 -3.04 45.25 20.92
N ILE A 11 -3.00 46.56 21.13
CA ILE A 11 -3.58 47.57 20.25
C ILE A 11 -2.48 48.62 20.05
N GLY A 12 -2.07 48.76 18.79
CA GLY A 12 -1.06 49.72 18.36
C GLY A 12 -0.78 49.66 16.87
N CYS A 13 -1.78 49.34 16.05
CA CYS A 13 -1.82 49.83 14.68
C CYS A 13 -2.92 50.91 14.63
N ALA A 14 -2.65 51.98 13.87
CA ALA A 14 -3.54 53.07 13.52
C ALA A 14 -3.84 54.13 14.61
N ILE A 15 -2.98 55.16 14.66
CA ILE A 15 -3.47 56.49 14.28
C ILE A 15 -2.70 56.88 13.02
N GLY A 16 -3.30 56.60 11.87
CA GLY A 16 -3.23 57.56 10.78
C GLY A 16 -3.92 58.83 11.27
N LEU A 17 -3.17 59.71 11.93
CA LEU A 17 -3.45 61.12 11.78
C LEU A 17 -2.90 61.40 10.40
N LEU A 18 -3.85 61.58 9.48
CA LEU A 18 -3.79 62.61 8.46
C LEU A 18 -2.45 63.36 8.47
N TRP A 19 -1.87 63.52 7.28
CA TRP A 19 -1.27 64.82 6.95
C TRP A 19 -2.36 65.90 7.07
N GLY A 20 -2.78 66.18 8.30
CA GLY A 20 -3.58 67.28 8.72
C GLY A 20 -2.58 68.33 9.10
N SER A 21 -2.23 69.15 8.10
CA SER A 21 -1.90 70.56 8.25
C SER A 21 -1.91 71.10 9.70
N GLN A 22 -0.86 70.80 10.44
CA GLN A 22 -0.34 71.70 11.46
C GLN A 22 1.17 71.76 11.21
N PRO A 23 1.73 72.91 10.80
CA PRO A 23 3.15 73.07 10.92
C PRO A 23 3.43 72.95 12.41
N LEU A 24 4.13 71.89 12.84
CA LEU A 24 4.98 72.02 14.01
C LEU A 24 5.93 73.14 13.61
N ALA A 25 5.59 74.36 14.01
CA ALA A 25 6.39 75.54 13.75
C ALA A 25 7.83 75.17 14.09
N ALA A 26 8.79 75.57 13.26
CA ALA A 26 10.21 75.39 13.54
C ALA A 26 10.49 75.92 14.97
N GLN A 27 10.53 75.01 15.95
CA GLN A 27 10.74 75.30 17.36
C GLN A 27 12.13 74.82 17.72
N THR A 28 13.08 75.52 17.13
CA THR A 28 14.52 75.38 17.37
C THR A 28 14.84 75.85 18.79
N GLY A 29 15.36 74.94 19.65
CA GLY A 29 15.71 75.27 21.05
C GLY A 29 15.74 74.13 22.10
N GLY A 30 15.38 72.89 21.77
CA GLY A 30 15.30 71.79 22.75
C GLY A 30 15.73 70.43 22.21
N VAL A 31 16.03 69.49 23.10
CA VAL A 31 16.40 68.09 22.81
C VAL A 31 15.38 67.14 23.45
N TRP A 32 15.28 65.90 22.95
CA TRP A 32 14.31 64.93 23.44
C TRP A 32 14.93 63.85 24.33
N PHE A 33 14.30 63.63 25.48
CA PHE A 33 14.61 62.60 26.47
C PHE A 33 13.34 61.80 26.78
N TYR A 34 13.40 60.90 27.76
CA TYR A 34 12.25 60.11 28.21
C TYR A 34 11.87 60.45 29.65
N ARG A 35 10.59 60.34 29.98
CA ARG A 35 10.07 60.29 31.35
C ARG A 35 8.96 59.24 31.37
N ASP A 36 9.08 58.23 32.23
CA ASP A 36 8.13 57.11 32.30
C ASP A 36 7.89 56.46 30.91
N ASP A 37 8.98 56.25 30.15
CA ASP A 37 9.01 55.70 28.78
C ASP A 37 8.32 56.55 27.69
N GLU A 38 7.82 57.75 28.03
CA GLU A 38 7.25 58.71 27.07
C GLU A 38 8.27 59.79 26.69
N PRO A 39 8.36 60.19 25.41
CA PRO A 39 9.30 61.22 24.97
C PRO A 39 8.92 62.60 25.51
N VAL A 40 9.86 63.27 26.16
CA VAL A 40 9.73 64.61 26.74
C VAL A 40 10.76 65.56 26.12
N ARG A 41 10.29 66.71 25.64
CA ARG A 41 11.16 67.79 25.15
C ARG A 41 11.73 68.57 26.33
N VAL A 42 13.03 68.81 26.31
CA VAL A 42 13.72 69.63 27.30
C VAL A 42 14.42 70.78 26.59
N GLU A 43 14.04 72.02 26.95
CA GLU A 43 14.69 73.20 26.41
C GLU A 43 16.15 73.27 26.89
N ARG A 44 17.05 73.68 25.99
CA ARG A 44 18.46 73.92 26.31
C ARG A 44 18.73 75.39 26.05
N SER A 45 19.13 76.13 27.07
CA SER A 45 19.41 77.58 26.95
C SER A 45 20.55 77.91 25.95
N THR A 46 21.34 76.90 25.59
CA THR A 46 22.40 76.98 24.58
C THR A 46 21.90 76.79 23.14
N LEU A 47 20.66 76.33 22.94
CA LEU A 47 20.04 76.15 21.64
C LEU A 47 19.08 77.32 21.38
N THR A 48 19.26 77.99 20.24
CA THR A 48 18.41 79.11 19.81
C THR A 48 17.73 78.78 18.51
N ALA A 49 16.84 79.69 18.06
CA ALA A 49 16.10 79.47 16.83
C ALA A 49 16.99 79.29 15.58
N SER A 50 18.25 79.75 15.64
CA SER A 50 19.26 79.72 14.58
C SER A 50 20.38 78.69 14.81
N SER A 51 20.28 77.83 15.83
CA SER A 51 21.30 76.79 16.10
C SER A 51 21.39 75.77 14.97
N ALA A 52 22.60 75.32 14.64
CA ALA A 52 22.81 74.24 13.68
C ALA A 52 22.42 72.88 14.29
N ALA A 53 21.94 71.95 13.46
CA ALA A 53 21.56 70.60 13.90
C ALA A 53 22.67 69.86 14.70
N GLY A 54 23.93 70.13 14.37
CA GLY A 54 25.08 69.61 15.11
C GLY A 54 25.17 70.06 16.58
N GLU A 55 24.73 71.28 16.90
CA GLU A 55 24.71 71.78 18.29
C GLU A 55 23.66 71.05 19.13
N ALA A 56 22.51 70.74 18.53
CA ALA A 56 21.44 69.98 19.18
C ALA A 56 21.84 68.52 19.44
N ILE A 57 22.58 67.90 18.51
CA ILE A 57 23.16 66.56 18.71
C ILE A 57 24.16 66.57 19.87
N GLY A 58 25.03 67.57 19.95
CA GLY A 58 25.96 67.72 21.06
C GLY A 58 25.24 67.83 22.41
N ALA A 59 24.15 68.61 22.46
CA ALA A 59 23.33 68.75 23.66
C ALA A 59 22.52 67.50 24.03
N LEU A 60 22.12 66.69 23.04
CA LEU A 60 21.42 65.42 23.24
C LEU A 60 22.37 64.36 23.82
N VAL A 61 23.56 64.20 23.23
CA VAL A 61 24.56 63.20 23.64
C VAL A 61 25.13 63.52 25.03
N ALA A 62 25.18 64.80 25.42
CA ALA A 62 25.56 65.21 26.77
C ALA A 62 24.61 64.68 27.88
N GLY A 63 23.39 64.26 27.51
CA GLY A 63 22.41 63.68 28.42
C GLY A 63 21.65 64.71 29.28
N PRO A 64 20.76 64.23 30.18
CA PRO A 64 20.05 65.08 31.13
C PRO A 64 21.00 65.63 32.21
N THR A 65 20.72 66.84 32.70
CA THR A 65 21.44 67.42 33.84
C THR A 65 21.09 66.70 35.15
N ALA A 66 21.89 66.89 36.21
CA ALA A 66 21.62 66.27 37.51
C ALA A 66 20.24 66.68 38.10
N GLU A 67 19.77 67.89 37.79
CA GLU A 67 18.45 68.37 38.21
C GLU A 67 17.32 67.69 37.41
N GLU A 68 17.51 67.50 36.11
CA GLU A 68 16.56 66.81 35.21
C GLU A 68 16.45 65.32 35.54
N ALA A 69 17.58 64.66 35.80
CA ALA A 69 17.60 63.29 36.28
C ALA A 69 16.84 63.16 37.62
N GLY A 70 16.97 64.16 38.51
CA GLY A 70 16.18 64.26 39.74
C GLY A 70 14.67 64.45 39.54
N GLN A 71 14.24 64.83 38.33
CA GLN A 71 12.84 64.94 37.91
C GLN A 71 12.37 63.70 37.11
N GLY A 72 13.13 62.61 37.13
CA GLY A 72 12.79 61.36 36.43
C GLY A 72 13.01 61.41 34.92
N ILE A 73 13.80 62.35 34.40
CA ILE A 73 14.17 62.41 32.98
C ILE A 73 15.35 61.48 32.73
N THR A 74 15.23 60.58 31.76
CA THR A 74 16.23 59.58 31.38
C THR A 74 16.60 59.69 29.91
N SER A 75 17.76 59.13 29.55
CA SER A 75 18.25 59.06 28.17
C SER A 75 18.46 57.60 27.79
N ALA A 76 18.08 57.22 26.57
CA ALA A 76 18.43 55.93 26.00
C ALA A 76 19.91 55.88 25.58
N ILE A 77 20.55 57.04 25.39
CA ILE A 77 22.01 57.14 25.22
C ILE A 77 22.69 56.89 26.57
N PRO A 78 23.56 55.86 26.69
CA PRO A 78 24.26 55.56 27.93
C PRO A 78 25.09 56.74 28.46
N ALA A 79 25.09 56.92 29.78
CA ALA A 79 25.83 57.99 30.43
C ALA A 79 27.34 57.90 30.13
N GLY A 80 27.96 59.05 29.81
CA GLY A 80 29.38 59.12 29.45
C GLY A 80 29.68 58.98 27.94
N THR A 81 28.65 58.70 27.12
CA THR A 81 28.78 58.76 25.65
C THR A 81 29.14 60.18 25.19
N SER A 82 30.06 60.29 24.24
CA SER A 82 30.48 61.56 23.64
C SER A 82 30.51 61.46 22.12
N VAL A 83 30.38 62.59 21.42
CA VAL A 83 30.50 62.66 19.96
C VAL A 83 31.99 62.70 19.59
N THR A 84 32.47 61.65 18.92
CA THR A 84 33.86 61.53 18.44
C THR A 84 34.05 61.98 17.00
N GLY A 85 32.97 62.13 16.23
CA GLY A 85 32.97 62.64 14.86
C GLY A 85 31.58 63.10 14.44
N LEU A 86 31.50 64.19 13.67
CA LEU A 86 30.24 64.74 13.20
C LEU A 86 30.42 65.29 11.78
N ALA A 87 29.64 64.77 10.84
CA ALA A 87 29.54 65.30 9.47
C ALA A 87 28.09 65.72 9.21
N VAL A 88 27.89 66.97 8.82
CA VAL A 88 26.57 67.54 8.54
C VAL A 88 26.58 68.05 7.10
N THR A 89 25.65 67.55 6.28
CA THR A 89 25.30 68.10 4.97
C THR A 89 23.90 68.69 5.03
N ALA A 90 23.43 69.28 3.92
CA ALA A 90 22.08 69.81 3.83
C ALA A 90 20.98 68.73 3.93
N GLU A 91 21.30 67.46 3.65
CA GLU A 91 20.33 66.35 3.54
C GLU A 91 20.65 65.15 4.46
N ALA A 92 21.82 65.13 5.11
CA ALA A 92 22.30 63.99 5.88
C ALA A 92 23.17 64.40 7.08
N ILE A 93 23.08 63.63 8.16
CA ILE A 93 23.99 63.73 9.30
C ILE A 93 24.62 62.37 9.58
N ALA A 94 25.94 62.34 9.79
CA ALA A 94 26.64 61.20 10.35
C ALA A 94 27.30 61.56 11.68
N VAL A 95 27.05 60.76 12.71
CA VAL A 95 27.53 60.94 14.08
C VAL A 95 28.32 59.71 14.51
N ASP A 96 29.62 59.88 14.75
CA ASP A 96 30.45 58.89 15.43
C ASP A 96 30.37 59.14 16.94
N LEU A 97 29.98 58.10 17.69
CA LEU A 97 29.85 58.08 19.15
C LEU A 97 30.98 57.27 19.79
N SER A 98 31.33 57.65 21.02
CA SER A 98 32.34 56.95 21.80
C SER A 98 31.86 55.56 22.29
N PRO A 99 32.76 54.62 22.61
CA PRO A 99 32.41 53.22 22.89
C PRO A 99 31.44 52.98 24.05
N GLU A 100 31.26 53.96 24.94
CA GLU A 100 30.31 53.95 26.05
C GLU A 100 28.86 53.75 25.57
N VAL A 101 28.55 54.13 24.32
CA VAL A 101 27.23 53.91 23.69
C VAL A 101 26.88 52.42 23.57
N LEU A 102 27.87 51.53 23.60
CA LEU A 102 27.66 50.08 23.48
C LEU A 102 27.31 49.41 24.82
N ALA A 103 27.37 50.14 25.93
CA ALA A 103 27.10 49.57 27.25
C ALA A 103 25.62 49.19 27.41
N GLY A 104 25.34 47.88 27.47
CA GLY A 104 23.97 47.38 27.59
C GLY A 104 23.15 47.51 26.32
N LEU A 105 23.80 47.61 25.15
CA LEU A 105 23.12 47.77 23.87
C LEU A 105 22.37 46.49 23.48
N ASP A 106 21.04 46.56 23.55
CA ASP A 106 20.09 45.61 22.97
C ASP A 106 19.18 46.33 21.96
N GLU A 107 18.23 45.59 21.37
CA GLU A 107 17.35 46.14 20.33
C GLU A 107 16.46 47.28 20.85
N ALA A 108 16.00 47.20 22.10
CA ALA A 108 15.19 48.25 22.72
C ALA A 108 16.01 49.51 23.00
N ALA A 109 17.23 49.35 23.52
CA ALA A 109 18.16 50.46 23.73
C ALA A 109 18.55 51.13 22.40
N LEU A 110 18.80 50.35 21.36
CA LEU A 110 19.13 50.87 20.02
C LEU A 110 17.96 51.69 19.44
N LEU A 111 16.73 51.18 19.53
CA LEU A 111 15.53 51.90 19.07
C LEU A 111 15.34 53.21 19.84
N GLY A 112 15.49 53.18 21.18
CA GLY A 112 15.41 54.38 22.00
C GLY A 112 16.46 55.44 21.64
N ILE A 113 17.69 55.02 21.34
CA ILE A 113 18.74 55.93 20.86
C ILE A 113 18.31 56.57 19.53
N TYR A 114 17.88 55.78 18.55
CA TYR A 114 17.44 56.32 17.25
C TYR A 114 16.24 57.27 17.36
N ASP A 115 15.27 56.94 18.21
CA ASP A 115 14.09 57.79 18.40
C ASP A 115 14.43 59.14 19.03
N GLN A 116 15.36 59.19 19.99
CA GLN A 116 15.82 60.47 20.56
C GLN A 116 16.52 61.35 19.51
N PHE A 117 17.35 60.75 18.65
CA PHE A 117 18.00 61.47 17.55
C PHE A 117 16.96 61.96 16.54
N ARG A 118 16.00 61.12 16.15
CA ARG A 118 14.93 61.46 15.22
C ARG A 118 14.05 62.61 15.74
N LEU A 119 13.58 62.51 16.97
CA LEU A 119 12.72 63.54 17.60
C LEU A 119 13.47 64.86 17.79
N THR A 120 14.75 64.80 18.15
CA THR A 120 15.62 65.98 18.25
C THR A 120 15.84 66.63 16.89
N LEU A 121 16.03 65.85 15.83
CA LEU A 121 16.30 66.35 14.49
C LEU A 121 15.06 66.75 13.69
N ALA A 122 13.85 66.45 14.19
CA ALA A 122 12.59 66.85 13.56
C ALA A 122 12.44 68.38 13.36
N GLY A 123 13.25 69.19 14.05
CA GLY A 123 13.34 70.64 13.83
C GLY A 123 14.03 71.08 12.54
N TRP A 124 14.66 70.15 11.81
CA TRP A 124 15.39 70.36 10.55
C TRP A 124 14.85 69.41 9.47
N PRO A 125 13.67 69.72 8.88
CA PRO A 125 12.97 68.82 7.95
C PRO A 125 13.74 68.51 6.66
N GLU A 126 14.76 69.30 6.33
CA GLU A 126 15.69 69.06 5.23
C GLU A 126 16.62 67.85 5.45
N ILE A 127 16.84 67.43 6.70
CA ILE A 127 17.67 66.26 7.01
C ILE A 127 16.85 64.99 6.77
N ALA A 128 17.16 64.30 5.68
CA ALA A 128 16.48 63.07 5.27
C ALA A 128 17.15 61.80 5.80
N SER A 129 18.38 61.88 6.33
CA SER A 129 19.11 60.70 6.83
C SER A 129 20.01 60.98 8.02
N VAL A 130 20.06 60.02 8.95
CA VAL A 130 20.91 60.05 10.14
C VAL A 130 21.65 58.72 10.27
N ARG A 131 22.98 58.80 10.36
CA ARG A 131 23.85 57.63 10.54
C ARG A 131 24.54 57.72 11.90
N LEU A 132 24.36 56.69 12.74
CA LEU A 132 25.01 56.58 14.05
C LEU A 132 26.04 55.45 14.02
N THR A 133 27.29 55.78 14.32
CA THR A 133 28.41 54.85 14.27
C THR A 133 29.22 54.88 15.55
N CYS A 134 29.89 53.78 15.88
CA CYS A 134 30.91 53.70 16.93
C CYS A 134 32.09 52.90 16.35
N LYS A 135 33.32 53.41 16.50
CA LYS A 135 34.52 52.81 15.88
C LYS A 135 34.34 52.53 14.37
N ALA A 136 33.71 53.47 13.65
CA ALA A 136 33.38 53.39 12.23
C ALA A 136 32.40 52.25 11.82
N GLN A 137 31.80 51.54 12.79
CA GLN A 137 30.75 50.54 12.55
C GLN A 137 29.40 51.09 13.00
N LEU A 138 28.29 50.66 12.38
CA LEU A 138 26.95 51.07 12.80
C LEU A 138 26.65 50.56 14.21
N LEU A 139 25.89 51.30 15.02
CA LEU A 139 25.51 50.80 16.36
C LEU A 139 24.79 49.44 16.29
N SER A 140 23.98 49.24 15.25
CA SER A 140 23.26 48.00 15.01
C SER A 140 24.16 46.76 14.76
N SER A 141 25.43 46.95 14.40
CA SER A 141 26.36 45.83 14.18
C SER A 141 26.88 45.20 15.47
N TYR A 142 26.55 45.78 16.63
CA TYR A 142 26.98 45.29 17.95
C TYR A 142 25.90 44.49 18.68
N LEU A 143 24.71 44.31 18.09
CA LEU A 143 23.63 43.49 18.65
C LEU A 143 23.99 42.00 18.63
N THR A 144 23.71 41.28 19.72
CA THR A 144 23.88 39.82 19.78
C THR A 144 22.82 39.11 18.93
N PRO A 145 23.20 38.16 18.04
CA PRO A 145 22.25 37.45 17.17
C PRO A 145 21.28 36.55 17.96
N VAL A 146 19.97 36.71 17.74
CA VAL A 146 18.94 35.72 18.12
C VAL A 146 18.84 34.71 16.97
N MET A 147 18.92 33.40 17.23
CA MET A 147 18.86 32.36 16.19
C MET A 147 17.40 32.13 15.71
N PRO A 148 17.08 32.19 14.41
CA PRO A 148 15.79 31.77 13.87
C PRO A 148 15.72 30.26 13.66
N VAL A 149 14.59 29.67 14.04
CA VAL A 149 14.22 28.28 13.75
C VAL A 149 13.64 28.22 12.33
N GLU A 150 14.40 27.68 11.37
CA GLU A 150 13.83 27.27 10.08
C GLU A 150 13.06 25.95 10.23
N SER A 151 12.04 25.74 9.39
CA SER A 151 11.29 24.48 9.33
C SER A 151 12.23 23.31 9.05
N THR A 152 12.06 22.23 9.81
CA THR A 152 12.92 21.04 9.71
C THR A 152 12.91 20.43 8.31
N ALA A 153 14.11 20.22 7.78
CA ALA A 153 14.36 19.44 6.56
C ALA A 153 13.78 18.00 6.67
N PRO A 154 13.50 17.32 5.54
CA PRO A 154 13.21 15.89 5.53
C PRO A 154 14.32 15.11 6.25
N ALA A 155 13.93 14.14 7.09
CA ALA A 155 14.88 13.39 7.90
C ALA A 155 15.95 12.69 7.03
N ILE A 156 17.23 12.81 7.44
CA ILE A 156 18.35 12.06 6.89
C ILE A 156 18.07 10.56 7.08
N PRO A 157 18.05 9.74 6.02
CA PRO A 157 17.97 8.29 6.16
C PRO A 157 19.22 7.76 6.87
N ALA A 158 19.02 6.95 7.91
CA ALA A 158 20.11 6.26 8.59
C ALA A 158 20.57 5.06 7.74
N GLY A 159 21.78 5.13 7.18
CA GLY A 159 22.43 4.02 6.49
C GLY A 159 23.75 4.47 5.85
N GLY A 160 24.88 4.19 6.50
CA GLY A 160 26.18 4.74 6.12
C GLY A 160 27.07 3.83 5.27
N VAL A 161 28.03 4.44 4.58
CA VAL A 161 29.46 4.06 4.52
C VAL A 161 30.28 5.33 4.31
N THR A 162 31.27 5.60 5.17
CA THR A 162 32.23 6.71 5.08
C THR A 162 33.53 6.29 4.38
N THR A 163 33.91 6.99 3.30
CA THR A 163 35.28 7.49 3.05
C THR A 163 35.22 8.62 2.00
N GLY A 164 35.51 9.86 2.42
CA GLY A 164 35.41 11.10 1.64
C GLY A 164 34.16 11.88 2.04
N VAL A 165 34.26 12.72 3.07
CA VAL A 165 33.10 13.31 3.77
C VAL A 165 32.44 14.38 2.88
N GLY A 166 31.49 14.00 2.02
CA GLY A 166 30.74 14.82 1.03
C GLY A 166 30.69 16.32 1.31
N LEU A 167 29.59 16.84 1.85
CA LEU A 167 29.50 18.20 2.38
C LEU A 167 29.01 18.21 3.84
N ALA A 168 29.04 17.06 4.51
CA ALA A 168 28.60 16.93 5.90
C ALA A 168 29.34 17.91 6.83
N GLY A 169 28.56 18.71 7.57
CA GLY A 169 29.09 19.72 8.48
C GLY A 169 29.50 21.04 7.82
N ARG A 170 29.34 21.18 6.50
CA ARG A 170 29.46 22.47 5.81
C ARG A 170 28.20 23.28 5.99
N ASN A 171 28.35 24.57 6.22
CA ASN A 171 27.26 25.53 6.32
C ASN A 171 27.31 26.44 5.09
N ILE A 172 26.28 26.45 4.25
CA ILE A 172 26.33 27.08 2.92
C ILE A 172 25.10 27.95 2.72
N THR A 173 25.29 29.22 2.34
CA THR A 173 24.16 30.07 1.93
C THR A 173 24.10 30.18 0.42
N ILE A 174 22.93 29.87 -0.14
CA ILE A 174 22.61 30.08 -1.55
C ILE A 174 21.58 31.21 -1.66
N GLY A 175 21.97 32.29 -2.31
CA GLY A 175 21.15 33.47 -2.54
C GLY A 175 20.60 33.48 -3.96
N PRO A 176 19.30 33.24 -4.17
CA PRO A 176 18.68 33.56 -5.46
C PRO A 176 18.80 35.06 -5.75
N SER A 177 18.49 35.47 -6.98
CA SER A 177 18.51 36.88 -7.37
C SER A 177 17.44 37.70 -6.61
N HIS A 178 17.25 38.95 -7.03
CA HIS A 178 16.64 40.04 -6.25
C HIS A 178 15.17 39.83 -5.85
N GLY A 179 14.35 39.12 -6.62
CA GLY A 179 12.92 38.99 -6.29
C GLY A 179 12.14 40.29 -6.47
N ARG A 180 10.84 40.28 -6.15
CA ARG A 180 10.01 41.50 -6.21
C ARG A 180 10.28 42.40 -5.00
N PHE A 181 10.73 43.64 -5.23
CA PHE A 181 11.10 44.58 -4.17
C PHE A 181 10.39 45.94 -4.32
N TRP A 182 10.26 46.68 -3.21
CA TRP A 182 9.73 48.04 -3.20
C TRP A 182 10.79 49.05 -3.66
N ASN A 183 10.56 49.78 -4.74
CA ASN A 183 11.56 50.73 -5.27
C ASN A 183 11.45 52.15 -4.70
N GLY A 184 10.49 52.41 -3.81
CA GLY A 184 10.19 53.73 -3.26
C GLY A 184 8.83 54.29 -3.70
N SER A 185 8.32 53.83 -4.85
CA SER A 185 7.02 54.23 -5.41
C SER A 185 6.10 53.07 -5.77
N GLY A 186 6.61 51.83 -5.80
CA GLY A 186 5.84 50.64 -6.16
C GLY A 186 6.65 49.35 -6.02
N TRP A 187 5.99 48.22 -6.27
CA TRP A 187 6.59 46.87 -6.24
C TRP A 187 7.05 46.42 -7.62
N TYR A 188 8.35 46.24 -7.80
CA TYR A 188 8.97 45.94 -9.10
C TYR A 188 9.81 44.66 -9.07
N TRP A 189 9.82 43.98 -10.21
CA TRP A 189 10.87 43.01 -10.54
C TRP A 189 12.12 43.76 -10.96
N GLN A 190 13.31 43.27 -10.58
CA GLN A 190 14.52 43.99 -10.93
C GLN A 190 14.78 43.98 -12.43
N ARG A 191 14.44 42.88 -13.10
CA ARG A 191 14.52 42.73 -14.54
C ARG A 191 13.15 42.38 -15.12
N GLY A 192 12.85 42.99 -16.26
CA GLY A 192 11.67 42.65 -17.05
C GLY A 192 11.82 41.28 -17.72
N ASP A 193 10.77 40.87 -18.40
CA ASP A 193 10.75 39.69 -19.28
C ASP A 193 11.12 40.12 -20.71
N PRO A 194 12.40 39.97 -21.14
CA PRO A 194 12.83 40.41 -22.47
C PRO A 194 12.25 39.55 -23.61
N CYS A 195 11.69 38.39 -23.30
CA CYS A 195 11.26 37.39 -24.28
C CYS A 195 9.75 37.20 -24.37
N GLY A 196 8.97 37.83 -23.48
CA GLY A 196 7.51 37.72 -23.47
C GLY A 196 7.00 36.34 -23.09
N LEU A 197 7.78 35.53 -22.36
CA LEU A 197 7.38 34.19 -21.88
C LEU A 197 6.87 34.21 -20.42
N GLY A 198 6.60 35.40 -19.89
CA GLY A 198 6.10 35.67 -18.56
C GLY A 198 7.08 35.30 -17.46
N GLU A 199 6.55 34.95 -16.29
CA GLU A 199 7.32 34.51 -15.12
C GLU A 199 8.16 33.24 -15.38
N ALA A 200 7.96 32.55 -16.51
CA ALA A 200 8.74 31.37 -16.87
C ALA A 200 10.20 31.71 -17.20
N VAL A 201 10.49 32.94 -17.68
CA VAL A 201 11.83 33.39 -18.10
C VAL A 201 12.27 34.67 -17.41
N LEU A 202 11.53 35.12 -16.39
CA LEU A 202 11.94 36.24 -15.55
C LEU A 202 13.13 35.81 -14.65
N GLU A 203 14.17 36.64 -14.54
CA GLU A 203 15.41 36.31 -13.79
C GLU A 203 15.08 35.86 -12.36
N ASP A 204 14.29 36.69 -11.67
CA ASP A 204 13.97 36.55 -10.25
C ASP A 204 13.16 35.32 -9.86
N THR A 205 12.44 34.73 -10.81
CA THR A 205 11.68 33.48 -10.62
C THR A 205 12.48 32.26 -11.09
N ASN A 206 13.35 32.40 -12.09
CA ASN A 206 14.22 31.30 -12.56
C ASN A 206 15.37 31.00 -11.62
N SER A 207 16.00 32.02 -11.05
CA SER A 207 17.09 31.85 -10.09
C SER A 207 16.64 31.05 -8.86
N ILE A 208 15.39 31.18 -8.43
CA ILE A 208 14.78 30.33 -7.40
C ILE A 208 14.65 28.88 -7.86
N ARG A 209 14.10 28.65 -9.06
CA ARG A 209 13.89 27.29 -9.57
C ARG A 209 15.21 26.55 -9.81
N LEU A 210 16.26 27.27 -10.20
CA LEU A 210 17.64 26.77 -10.23
C LEU A 210 18.13 26.42 -8.82
N THR A 211 18.09 27.38 -7.90
CA THR A 211 18.57 27.16 -6.52
C THR A 211 17.82 26.08 -5.75
N GLN A 212 16.57 25.74 -6.12
CA GLN A 212 15.88 24.55 -5.61
C GLN A 212 16.62 23.24 -5.94
N PHE A 213 17.14 23.10 -7.16
CA PHE A 213 17.96 21.92 -7.53
C PHE A 213 19.27 21.91 -6.75
N LEU A 214 19.94 23.06 -6.66
CA LEU A 214 21.17 23.18 -5.88
C LEU A 214 20.97 22.84 -4.41
N TYR A 215 19.90 23.35 -3.81
CA TYR A 215 19.50 23.04 -2.44
C TYR A 215 19.40 21.53 -2.24
N GLN A 216 18.69 20.83 -3.13
CA GLN A 216 18.54 19.37 -3.06
C GLN A 216 19.88 18.66 -3.12
N TYR A 217 20.79 19.06 -4.02
CA TYR A 217 22.12 18.46 -4.15
C TYR A 217 23.01 18.67 -2.92
N LEU A 218 23.04 19.88 -2.38
CA LEU A 218 23.84 20.22 -1.22
C LEU A 218 23.34 19.52 0.05
N VAL A 219 22.02 19.53 0.28
CA VAL A 219 21.41 18.88 1.46
C VAL A 219 21.55 17.37 1.41
N GLN A 220 21.34 16.73 0.26
CA GLN A 220 21.51 15.28 0.16
C GLN A 220 22.97 14.82 0.34
N ASP A 221 23.93 15.73 0.16
CA ASP A 221 25.37 15.51 0.40
C ASP A 221 25.80 15.89 1.84
N GLY A 222 24.84 16.31 2.67
CA GLY A 222 25.02 16.55 4.10
C GLY A 222 25.29 18.01 4.50
N ALA A 223 25.27 18.96 3.56
CA ALA A 223 25.41 20.37 3.90
C ALA A 223 24.20 20.90 4.69
N THR A 224 24.45 21.80 5.63
CA THR A 224 23.42 22.71 6.14
C THR A 224 23.29 23.86 5.15
N VAL A 225 22.12 24.02 4.55
CA VAL A 225 21.90 25.01 3.48
C VAL A 225 20.89 26.04 3.92
N HIS A 226 21.25 27.31 3.78
CA HIS A 226 20.39 28.44 4.08
C HIS A 226 20.05 29.23 2.83
N SER A 227 18.86 29.82 2.80
CA SER A 227 18.48 30.75 1.73
C SER A 227 17.84 32.01 2.30
N PRO A 228 18.22 33.20 1.80
CA PRO A 228 17.63 34.46 2.21
C PRO A 228 16.25 34.72 1.58
N ARG A 229 15.67 33.76 0.86
CA ARG A 229 14.33 33.81 0.26
C ARG A 229 13.58 32.49 0.54
N GLN A 230 12.25 32.51 0.43
CA GLN A 230 11.44 31.28 0.54
C GLN A 230 11.64 30.40 -0.71
N LEU A 231 12.25 29.22 -0.54
CA LEU A 231 12.64 28.34 -1.67
C LEU A 231 11.73 27.12 -1.86
N LEU A 232 11.28 26.50 -0.76
CA LEU A 232 10.78 25.11 -0.79
C LEU A 232 9.27 24.99 -0.88
N ASN A 233 8.54 26.01 -0.43
CA ASN A 233 7.09 26.01 -0.42
C ASN A 233 6.55 27.10 -1.33
N GLU A 234 6.34 26.76 -2.61
CA GLU A 234 5.72 27.69 -3.56
C GLU A 234 4.22 27.93 -3.28
N ALA A 235 3.60 27.11 -2.43
CA ALA A 235 2.23 27.29 -1.93
C ALA A 235 2.16 28.20 -0.69
N ASP A 236 3.31 28.62 -0.13
CA ASP A 236 3.36 29.56 0.99
C ASP A 236 3.01 30.97 0.52
N CYS A 237 1.77 31.37 0.80
CA CYS A 237 1.19 32.63 0.39
C CYS A 237 0.43 33.24 1.59
N CYS A 238 0.32 34.56 1.74
CA CYS A 238 0.73 35.61 0.79
C CYS A 238 1.45 36.77 1.49
N HIS A 239 2.31 37.45 0.76
CA HIS A 239 2.90 38.72 1.19
C HIS A 239 1.81 39.80 1.26
N SER A 240 1.66 40.42 2.42
CA SER A 240 0.50 41.27 2.75
C SER A 240 0.32 42.51 1.87
N GLU A 241 1.39 43.02 1.25
CA GLU A 241 1.33 44.27 0.47
C GLU A 241 1.31 44.02 -1.06
N THR A 242 1.60 42.79 -1.51
CA THR A 242 1.62 42.43 -2.95
C THR A 242 0.64 41.33 -3.31
N ASN A 243 0.09 40.64 -2.32
CA ASN A 243 -0.70 39.42 -2.46
C ASN A 243 -0.01 38.30 -3.26
N LEU A 244 1.32 38.34 -3.39
CA LEU A 244 2.08 37.31 -4.07
C LEU A 244 2.56 36.23 -3.08
N PRO A 245 2.77 34.99 -3.54
CA PRO A 245 3.46 33.97 -2.77
C PRO A 245 4.84 34.45 -2.28
N TRP A 246 5.23 34.04 -1.08
CA TRP A 246 6.45 34.50 -0.43
C TRP A 246 7.73 34.19 -1.20
N TRP A 247 7.74 33.11 -1.98
CA TRP A 247 8.88 32.77 -2.83
C TRP A 247 9.14 33.83 -3.92
N LYS A 248 8.12 34.58 -4.35
CA LYS A 248 8.28 35.67 -5.33
C LYS A 248 8.92 36.92 -4.76
N MET A 249 8.88 37.09 -3.44
CA MET A 249 9.34 38.29 -2.76
C MET A 249 10.86 38.33 -2.63
N CYS A 250 11.41 39.54 -2.55
CA CYS A 250 12.83 39.78 -2.37
C CYS A 250 13.35 39.29 -1.01
N ALA A 251 14.67 39.21 -0.88
CA ALA A 251 15.30 38.72 0.34
C ALA A 251 14.98 39.61 1.54
N GLN A 252 14.99 40.93 1.36
CA GLN A 252 14.66 41.86 2.43
C GLN A 252 13.26 41.60 3.01
N SER A 253 12.24 41.49 2.15
CA SER A 253 10.86 41.27 2.61
C SER A 253 10.70 39.91 3.30
N TRP A 254 11.28 38.85 2.74
CA TRP A 254 11.20 37.51 3.34
C TRP A 254 11.88 37.45 4.71
N LEU A 255 13.08 38.01 4.85
CA LEU A 255 13.82 38.00 6.10
C LEU A 255 13.15 38.85 7.18
N ARG A 256 12.55 39.99 6.80
CA ARG A 256 11.70 40.78 7.68
C ARG A 256 10.53 39.95 8.21
N ASN A 257 9.80 39.28 7.31
CA ASN A 257 8.66 38.44 7.68
C ASN A 257 9.07 37.24 8.55
N SER A 258 10.26 36.71 8.30
CA SER A 258 10.85 35.63 9.10
C SER A 258 11.34 36.09 10.48
N GLY A 259 11.16 37.37 10.83
CA GLY A 259 11.48 37.92 12.15
C GLY A 259 12.98 38.12 12.38
N LEU A 260 13.80 38.21 11.33
CA LEU A 260 15.22 38.49 11.50
C LEU A 260 15.46 39.94 11.97
N PRO A 261 16.62 40.24 12.59
CA PRO A 261 16.95 41.60 13.01
C PRO A 261 16.99 42.57 11.82
N CYS A 262 16.52 43.80 12.04
CA CYS A 262 16.53 44.87 11.04
C CYS A 262 17.94 45.16 10.48
N SER A 263 18.99 44.89 11.26
CA SER A 263 20.39 45.00 10.82
C SER A 263 20.77 44.04 9.68
N VAL A 264 20.03 42.94 9.52
CA VAL A 264 20.21 41.96 8.44
C VAL A 264 19.43 42.38 7.20
N TRP A 265 18.16 42.78 7.33
CA TRP A 265 17.29 42.98 6.17
C TRP A 265 17.07 44.44 5.74
N ALA A 266 17.23 45.44 6.60
CA ALA A 266 17.14 46.87 6.25
C ALA A 266 18.42 47.65 6.58
N ASN A 267 19.55 47.03 6.26
CA ASN A 267 20.88 47.54 6.61
C ASN A 267 21.24 48.87 5.91
N SER A 268 20.79 49.08 4.68
CA SER A 268 21.16 50.25 3.89
C SER A 268 20.35 51.48 4.28
N SER A 269 19.04 51.31 4.51
CA SER A 269 18.13 52.39 4.83
C SER A 269 18.01 52.65 6.34
N GLY A 270 18.25 51.63 7.17
CA GLY A 270 17.95 51.65 8.60
C GLY A 270 16.46 51.71 8.92
N ASN A 271 15.58 51.61 7.93
CA ASN A 271 14.14 51.72 8.11
C ASN A 271 13.52 50.34 8.39
N CYS A 272 13.25 50.08 9.67
CA CYS A 272 12.66 48.82 10.15
C CYS A 272 11.11 48.77 10.03
N GLY A 273 10.48 49.79 9.43
CA GLY A 273 9.04 49.87 9.22
C GLY A 273 8.54 49.23 7.93
N ALA A 274 7.23 49.37 7.68
CA ALA A 274 6.58 48.92 6.44
C ALA A 274 7.08 49.68 5.20
N ASP A 275 6.87 49.09 4.02
CA ASP A 275 7.33 49.66 2.76
C ASP A 275 6.43 50.85 2.39
N SER A 276 6.97 52.06 2.53
CA SER A 276 6.17 53.28 2.66
C SER A 276 6.56 54.39 1.69
N ALA A 277 7.86 54.63 1.45
CA ALA A 277 8.34 55.65 0.49
C ALA A 277 9.83 55.50 0.11
N THR A 278 10.65 54.85 0.94
CA THR A 278 12.09 54.68 0.67
C THR A 278 12.34 53.42 -0.16
N SER A 279 13.21 53.51 -1.16
CA SER A 279 13.62 52.35 -1.96
C SER A 279 14.27 51.26 -1.10
N ARG A 280 13.84 50.01 -1.29
CA ARG A 280 14.39 48.80 -0.66
C ARG A 280 15.41 48.07 -1.54
N SER A 281 15.76 48.61 -2.71
CA SER A 281 16.69 47.96 -3.65
C SER A 281 18.06 47.67 -3.03
N SER A 282 18.62 48.64 -2.31
CA SER A 282 19.90 48.48 -1.62
C SER A 282 19.76 47.61 -0.38
N ASP A 283 18.60 47.61 0.29
CA ASP A 283 18.35 46.72 1.41
C ASP A 283 18.31 45.26 0.95
N ASP A 284 17.62 44.93 -0.14
CA ASP A 284 17.59 43.58 -0.73
C ASP A 284 18.98 43.07 -1.14
N ILE A 285 19.75 43.88 -1.86
CA ILE A 285 21.11 43.52 -2.31
C ILE A 285 22.00 43.18 -1.13
N ARG A 286 21.91 43.93 -0.02
CA ARG A 286 22.74 43.73 1.17
C ARG A 286 22.21 42.63 2.07
N ALA A 287 20.90 42.40 2.09
CA ALA A 287 20.27 41.44 2.97
C ALA A 287 20.76 40.00 2.71
N ARG A 288 21.02 39.65 1.44
CA ARG A 288 21.49 38.32 1.06
C ARG A 288 22.88 37.96 1.62
N PRO A 289 23.96 38.76 1.38
CA PRO A 289 25.27 38.50 1.99
C PRO A 289 25.26 38.64 3.51
N LEU A 290 24.53 39.62 4.07
CA LEU A 290 24.43 39.78 5.52
C LEU A 290 23.67 38.65 6.20
N PHE A 291 22.69 38.05 5.52
CA PHE A 291 22.04 36.83 5.98
C PHE A 291 23.02 35.65 6.00
N ALA A 292 23.88 35.53 4.99
CA ALA A 292 24.95 34.54 5.03
C ALA A 292 25.83 34.77 6.26
N ASP A 293 26.26 36.02 6.50
CA ASP A 293 27.04 36.41 7.68
C ASP A 293 26.38 36.04 9.00
N TYR A 294 25.11 36.39 9.12
CA TYR A 294 24.29 36.09 10.27
C TYR A 294 24.14 34.57 10.52
N ARG A 295 24.07 33.75 9.47
CA ARG A 295 24.01 32.28 9.57
C ARG A 295 25.36 31.63 9.86
N GLY A 296 26.47 32.36 9.79
CA GLY A 296 27.81 31.81 10.01
C GLY A 296 28.19 30.73 8.98
N SER A 297 27.68 30.85 7.76
CA SER A 297 28.04 30.01 6.60
C SER A 297 29.54 30.05 6.26
N ASP A 298 30.05 28.95 5.72
CA ASP A 298 31.41 28.82 5.20
C ASP A 298 31.61 29.58 3.89
N ILE A 299 30.58 29.62 3.03
CA ILE A 299 30.58 30.31 1.74
C ILE A 299 29.21 30.92 1.43
N TYR A 300 29.19 31.91 0.54
CA TYR A 300 27.97 32.50 -0.04
C TYR A 300 28.01 32.44 -1.57
N ILE A 301 26.92 31.97 -2.18
CA ILE A 301 26.78 31.90 -3.65
C ILE A 301 25.53 32.68 -4.05
N SER A 302 25.71 33.74 -4.82
CA SER A 302 24.63 34.52 -5.43
C SER A 302 24.33 33.96 -6.82
N CYS A 303 23.15 33.39 -7.02
CA CYS A 303 22.74 32.77 -8.28
C CYS A 303 21.89 33.74 -9.10
N HIS A 304 22.44 34.15 -10.24
CA HIS A 304 21.82 35.04 -11.21
C HIS A 304 21.79 34.38 -12.58
N THR A 305 20.98 34.96 -13.46
CA THR A 305 20.84 34.49 -14.83
C THR A 305 20.82 35.63 -15.83
N ASN A 306 21.34 36.81 -15.45
CA ASN A 306 21.32 38.03 -16.25
C ASN A 306 22.75 38.45 -16.61
N ALA A 307 22.99 38.82 -17.87
CA ALA A 307 24.09 39.70 -18.26
C ALA A 307 23.75 40.37 -19.57
N ALA A 308 24.45 41.47 -19.84
CA ALA A 308 24.36 42.14 -21.12
C ALA A 308 25.12 41.34 -22.20
N GLY A 309 24.39 40.65 -23.06
CA GLY A 309 24.84 40.18 -24.37
C GLY A 309 25.50 38.80 -24.38
N GLY A 310 24.78 37.76 -24.82
CA GLY A 310 25.29 36.49 -25.34
C GLY A 310 24.76 35.24 -24.62
N THR A 311 25.23 34.05 -24.99
CA THR A 311 24.92 32.77 -24.31
C THR A 311 26.10 32.33 -23.45
N GLY A 312 25.86 31.55 -22.38
CA GLY A 312 26.91 30.86 -21.63
C GLY A 312 26.81 31.00 -20.11
N THR A 313 27.93 30.73 -19.43
CA THR A 313 28.10 30.94 -17.99
C THR A 313 29.30 31.85 -17.74
N GLU A 314 29.15 32.80 -16.82
CA GLU A 314 30.25 33.53 -16.18
C GLU A 314 30.09 33.53 -14.66
N THR A 315 31.19 33.73 -13.95
CA THR A 315 31.18 33.81 -12.50
C THR A 315 32.07 34.97 -12.05
N PHE A 316 31.59 35.74 -11.09
CA PHE A 316 32.27 36.90 -10.56
C PHE A 316 32.81 36.63 -9.16
N ARG A 317 34.02 37.13 -8.95
CA ARG A 317 34.55 37.48 -7.63
C ARG A 317 34.62 39.00 -7.51
N ASP A 318 34.98 39.51 -6.34
CA ASP A 318 35.23 40.93 -6.13
C ASP A 318 36.64 41.15 -5.55
N THR A 319 37.44 42.05 -6.16
CA THR A 319 38.73 42.51 -5.60
C THR A 319 38.59 43.63 -4.57
N ALA A 320 37.45 44.31 -4.53
CA ALA A 320 37.14 45.41 -3.64
C ALA A 320 36.19 44.98 -2.51
N MET A 321 36.24 43.70 -2.12
CA MET A 321 35.49 43.19 -0.97
C MET A 321 35.78 44.03 0.28
N GLU A 322 34.76 44.25 1.11
CA GLU A 322 34.91 44.92 2.40
C GLU A 322 35.80 44.11 3.36
N HIS A 323 35.92 42.80 3.10
CA HIS A 323 36.76 41.85 3.82
C HIS A 323 37.83 41.22 2.88
N PRO A 324 38.95 41.90 2.58
CA PRO A 324 39.94 41.47 1.60
C PRO A 324 40.59 40.11 1.89
N ALA A 325 40.53 39.63 3.14
CA ALA A 325 41.06 38.32 3.52
C ALA A 325 40.41 37.15 2.76
N HIS A 326 39.19 37.33 2.25
CA HIS A 326 38.44 36.31 1.52
C HIS A 326 38.63 36.35 0.00
N GLU A 327 39.28 37.39 -0.55
CA GLU A 327 39.40 37.60 -2.00
C GLU A 327 39.96 36.37 -2.75
N THR A 328 41.06 35.83 -2.23
CA THR A 328 41.72 34.65 -2.84
C THR A 328 40.81 33.42 -2.77
N ALA A 329 40.10 33.24 -1.66
CA ALA A 329 39.18 32.13 -1.48
C ALA A 329 37.95 32.25 -2.40
N SER A 330 37.41 33.45 -2.57
CA SER A 330 36.33 33.76 -3.53
C SER A 330 36.74 33.46 -4.97
N TYR A 331 37.97 33.83 -5.37
CA TYR A 331 38.47 33.51 -6.71
C TYR A 331 38.60 32.00 -6.96
N ASN A 332 39.11 31.24 -5.99
CA ASN A 332 39.23 29.78 -6.09
C ASN A 332 37.85 29.10 -6.16
N LEU A 333 36.88 29.58 -5.36
CA LEU A 333 35.50 29.12 -5.42
C LEU A 333 34.88 29.41 -6.80
N ALA A 334 35.09 30.62 -7.33
CA ALA A 334 34.56 31.02 -8.64
C ALA A 334 35.11 30.15 -9.77
N LEU A 335 36.41 29.84 -9.76
CA LEU A 335 37.02 28.94 -10.74
C LEU A 335 36.42 27.53 -10.65
N ALA A 336 36.34 26.97 -9.45
CA ALA A 336 35.81 25.62 -9.24
C ALA A 336 34.35 25.52 -9.71
N VAL A 337 33.52 26.51 -9.37
CA VAL A 337 32.11 26.55 -9.78
C VAL A 337 31.97 26.74 -11.29
N ASN A 338 32.60 27.76 -11.87
CA ASN A 338 32.48 28.07 -13.29
C ASN A 338 32.86 26.87 -14.17
N ASP A 339 34.02 26.25 -13.90
CA ASP A 339 34.53 25.17 -14.75
C ASP A 339 33.67 23.90 -14.67
N ASN A 340 33.13 23.57 -13.48
CA ASN A 340 32.28 22.40 -13.32
C ASN A 340 30.87 22.59 -13.89
N VAL A 341 30.29 23.79 -13.79
CA VAL A 341 29.01 24.12 -14.46
C VAL A 341 29.16 23.98 -15.97
N ILE A 342 30.21 24.56 -16.55
CA ILE A 342 30.50 24.46 -17.98
C ILE A 342 30.71 23.00 -18.41
N SER A 343 31.51 22.23 -17.67
CA SER A 343 31.75 20.81 -17.95
C SER A 343 30.46 19.99 -17.92
N ALA A 344 29.63 20.15 -16.88
CA ALA A 344 28.37 19.42 -16.77
C ALA A 344 27.42 19.71 -17.94
N ILE A 345 27.21 20.98 -18.29
CA ILE A 345 26.33 21.37 -19.39
C ILE A 345 26.86 20.84 -20.73
N ARG A 346 28.16 20.95 -21.00
CA ARG A 346 28.76 20.47 -22.25
C ARG A 346 28.69 18.96 -22.41
N GLU A 347 28.82 18.22 -21.32
CA GLU A 347 28.78 16.76 -21.35
C GLU A 347 27.35 16.23 -21.49
N MET A 348 26.35 16.91 -20.94
CA MET A 348 25.01 16.33 -20.77
C MET A 348 23.90 17.00 -21.58
N TYR A 349 24.11 18.25 -22.02
CA TYR A 349 23.05 19.08 -22.58
C TYR A 349 23.44 19.76 -23.91
N ASP A 350 24.41 20.69 -23.90
CA ASP A 350 24.86 21.44 -25.08
C ASP A 350 26.39 21.49 -25.10
N SER A 351 27.01 20.66 -25.95
CA SER A 351 28.47 20.61 -26.12
C SER A 351 29.08 21.93 -26.60
N GLY A 352 28.27 22.82 -27.19
CA GLY A 352 28.65 24.17 -27.61
C GLY A 352 28.48 25.24 -26.54
N TRP A 353 28.12 24.90 -25.30
CA TRP A 353 27.88 25.87 -24.24
C TRP A 353 29.09 26.79 -24.00
N ALA A 354 28.88 28.10 -24.00
CA ALA A 354 29.97 29.06 -23.97
C ALA A 354 30.51 29.27 -22.53
N ASN A 355 31.83 29.23 -22.39
CA ASN A 355 32.51 29.62 -21.14
C ASN A 355 32.96 31.07 -21.26
N ARG A 356 32.39 31.96 -20.45
CA ARG A 356 32.72 33.38 -20.42
C ARG A 356 33.67 33.75 -19.27
N GLY A 357 34.08 32.74 -18.51
CA GLY A 357 35.17 32.78 -17.55
C GLY A 357 34.82 33.41 -16.22
N VAL A 358 35.82 33.41 -15.34
CA VAL A 358 35.76 34.10 -14.05
C VAL A 358 36.17 35.56 -14.23
N LYS A 359 35.35 36.47 -13.72
CA LYS A 359 35.52 37.93 -13.85
C LYS A 359 35.67 38.58 -12.48
N ASP A 360 36.21 39.79 -12.51
CA ASP A 360 36.28 40.66 -11.34
C ASP A 360 35.21 41.74 -11.46
N SER A 361 34.37 41.85 -10.42
CA SER A 361 33.34 42.89 -10.32
C SER A 361 33.89 44.24 -9.85
N ALA A 362 35.12 44.28 -9.29
CA ALA A 362 35.83 45.50 -8.88
C ALA A 362 34.95 46.48 -8.05
N GLY A 363 34.19 45.94 -7.10
CA GLY A 363 33.29 46.68 -6.22
C GLY A 363 31.92 46.99 -6.81
N GLY A 364 31.62 46.49 -8.01
CA GLY A 364 30.39 46.75 -8.75
C GLY A 364 29.16 45.98 -8.25
N PHE A 365 29.33 44.89 -7.51
CA PHE A 365 28.23 44.03 -7.06
C PHE A 365 28.16 43.93 -5.54
N GLY A 366 27.16 44.59 -4.95
CA GLY A 366 26.97 44.64 -3.49
C GLY A 366 26.76 43.26 -2.87
N GLU A 367 26.20 42.32 -3.64
CA GLU A 367 25.91 40.94 -3.24
C GLU A 367 27.17 40.18 -2.82
N ILE A 368 28.31 40.43 -3.46
CA ILE A 368 29.56 39.68 -3.24
C ILE A 368 30.70 40.54 -2.72
N ARG A 369 30.51 41.86 -2.69
CA ARG A 369 31.46 42.80 -2.10
C ARG A 369 31.41 42.82 -0.57
N ILE A 370 30.21 42.69 0.00
CA ILE A 370 29.94 42.93 1.43
C ILE A 370 30.29 41.76 2.37
N PRO A 371 30.06 40.47 2.03
CA PRO A 371 30.06 39.41 3.03
C PRO A 371 31.45 39.17 3.64
N ASP A 372 31.48 38.85 4.94
CA ASP A 372 32.71 38.44 5.66
C ASP A 372 32.98 36.93 5.51
N ARG A 373 32.94 36.45 4.27
CA ARG A 373 33.26 35.07 3.88
C ARG A 373 33.57 34.99 2.38
N PRO A 374 34.13 33.88 1.89
CA PRO A 374 34.26 33.64 0.46
C PRO A 374 32.90 33.69 -0.23
N ALA A 375 32.80 34.55 -1.26
CA ALA A 375 31.55 34.85 -1.93
C ALA A 375 31.73 34.96 -3.45
N ILE A 376 30.78 34.41 -4.19
CA ILE A 376 30.75 34.48 -5.65
C ILE A 376 29.35 34.79 -6.17
N LEU A 377 29.30 35.37 -7.36
CA LEU A 377 28.06 35.58 -8.10
C LEU A 377 28.19 34.83 -9.41
N ILE A 378 27.28 33.90 -9.69
CA ILE A 378 27.25 33.19 -10.97
C ILE A 378 26.11 33.74 -11.83
N GLU A 379 26.38 33.95 -13.11
CA GLU A 379 25.37 34.28 -14.11
C GLU A 379 25.28 33.15 -15.13
N LEU A 380 24.10 32.53 -15.22
CA LEU A 380 23.81 31.39 -16.09
C LEU A 380 22.79 31.77 -17.17
N ALA A 381 23.10 31.51 -18.44
CA ALA A 381 22.15 31.54 -19.56
C ALA A 381 21.35 32.85 -19.66
N PHE A 382 22.02 33.98 -19.92
CA PHE A 382 21.65 35.41 -19.79
C PHE A 382 20.25 35.97 -20.19
N HIS A 383 19.25 35.13 -20.49
CA HIS A 383 17.84 35.45 -20.79
C HIS A 383 17.62 36.36 -22.01
N ASP A 384 18.67 36.93 -22.58
CA ASP A 384 18.66 37.93 -23.64
C ASP A 384 18.52 37.30 -25.04
N ARG A 385 18.73 35.98 -25.18
CA ARG A 385 18.45 35.21 -26.40
C ARG A 385 17.25 34.31 -26.23
N CYS A 386 16.10 34.79 -26.70
CA CYS A 386 14.83 34.10 -26.61
C CYS A 386 14.77 32.78 -27.41
N ASP A 387 15.62 32.63 -28.42
CA ASP A 387 15.75 31.42 -29.24
C ASP A 387 16.63 30.34 -28.60
N LYS A 388 17.30 30.65 -27.48
CA LYS A 388 18.24 29.72 -26.84
C LYS A 388 18.24 29.78 -25.33
N ASP A 389 18.73 30.88 -24.76
CA ASP A 389 18.98 31.00 -23.32
C ASP A 389 17.67 30.90 -22.51
N ALA A 390 16.64 31.64 -22.94
CA ALA A 390 15.32 31.59 -22.33
C ALA A 390 14.69 30.17 -22.39
N LEU A 391 14.88 29.45 -23.49
CA LEU A 391 14.39 28.08 -23.66
C LEU A 391 15.13 27.07 -22.77
N TYR A 392 16.43 27.26 -22.55
CA TYR A 392 17.21 26.38 -21.69
C TYR A 392 16.79 26.55 -20.24
N LEU A 393 16.49 27.78 -19.84
CA LEU A 393 16.09 28.09 -18.49
C LEU A 393 14.69 27.60 -18.13
N VAL A 394 13.81 27.30 -19.09
CA VAL A 394 12.53 26.64 -18.80
C VAL A 394 12.63 25.11 -18.79
N ASP A 395 13.74 24.55 -19.27
CA ASP A 395 14.00 23.12 -19.25
C ASP A 395 14.57 22.68 -17.89
N ASN A 396 13.78 21.93 -17.12
CA ASN A 396 14.21 21.43 -15.81
C ASN A 396 15.42 20.49 -15.88
N PHE A 397 15.66 19.80 -17.00
CA PHE A 397 16.85 18.99 -17.17
C PHE A 397 18.10 19.87 -17.31
N PHE A 398 18.02 20.99 -18.03
CA PHE A 398 19.11 21.97 -18.08
C PHE A 398 19.38 22.54 -16.69
N ARG A 399 18.34 23.01 -15.98
CA ARG A 399 18.45 23.52 -14.61
C ARG A 399 19.15 22.50 -13.70
N SER A 400 18.68 21.26 -13.71
CA SER A 400 19.26 20.17 -12.92
C SER A 400 20.72 19.89 -13.26
N VAL A 401 21.10 19.88 -14.55
CA VAL A 401 22.49 19.65 -14.98
C VAL A 401 23.41 20.79 -14.57
N ALA A 402 22.98 22.05 -14.77
CA ALA A 402 23.76 23.23 -14.43
C ALA A 402 24.04 23.27 -12.91
N GLU A 403 23.02 23.04 -12.11
CA GLU A 403 23.10 23.09 -10.65
C GLU A 403 23.84 21.87 -10.06
N TRP A 404 23.78 20.71 -10.72
CA TRP A 404 24.66 19.59 -10.37
C TRP A 404 26.13 19.93 -10.62
N GLY A 405 26.43 20.65 -11.70
CA GLY A 405 27.76 21.19 -11.97
C GLY A 405 28.23 22.20 -10.92
N LEU A 406 27.33 23.08 -10.46
CA LEU A 406 27.62 24.04 -9.38
C LEU A 406 27.93 23.30 -8.08
N TYR A 407 27.09 22.34 -7.68
CA TYR A 407 27.32 21.45 -6.54
C TYR A 407 28.68 20.75 -6.63
N ARG A 408 29.04 20.19 -7.79
CA ARG A 408 30.35 19.56 -8.01
C ARG A 408 31.50 20.55 -7.80
N GLY A 409 31.35 21.80 -8.25
CA GLY A 409 32.31 22.87 -8.02
C GLY A 409 32.48 23.22 -6.54
N VAL A 410 31.36 23.25 -5.79
CA VAL A 410 31.38 23.45 -4.32
C VAL A 410 32.10 22.32 -3.61
N CYS A 411 31.83 21.06 -3.96
CA CYS A 411 32.59 19.93 -3.44
C CYS A 411 34.08 20.09 -3.72
N GLN A 412 34.46 20.41 -4.97
CA GLN A 412 35.85 20.59 -5.36
C GLN A 412 36.54 21.71 -4.56
N TYR A 413 35.85 22.83 -4.33
CA TYR A 413 36.38 23.94 -3.53
C TYR A 413 36.73 23.49 -2.10
N PHE A 414 35.89 22.68 -1.46
CA PHE A 414 36.16 22.12 -0.14
C PHE A 414 37.13 20.93 -0.14
N GLY A 415 37.69 20.56 -1.31
CA GLY A 415 38.59 19.42 -1.47
C GLY A 415 37.89 18.06 -1.47
N ASN A 416 36.57 18.05 -1.70
CA ASN A 416 35.72 16.87 -1.72
C ASN A 416 35.29 16.50 -3.15
N THR A 417 34.83 15.27 -3.33
CA THR A 417 34.09 14.84 -4.52
C THR A 417 32.61 14.67 -4.15
N PRO A 418 31.67 14.91 -5.07
CA PRO A 418 30.26 14.60 -4.84
C PRO A 418 30.06 13.18 -4.29
N THR A 419 29.28 12.99 -3.21
CA THR A 419 28.91 11.61 -2.78
C THR A 419 28.06 10.93 -3.86
N TRP A 420 27.19 11.72 -4.51
CA TRP A 420 26.33 11.28 -5.58
C TRP A 420 26.75 11.93 -6.91
N ASP A 421 27.23 11.11 -7.86
CA ASP A 421 27.53 11.55 -9.22
C ASP A 421 26.22 11.79 -10.01
N ARG A 422 26.30 12.43 -11.19
CA ARG A 422 25.16 12.83 -12.04
C ARG A 422 24.24 11.68 -12.43
N TYR A 423 24.76 10.46 -12.50
CA TYR A 423 23.97 9.24 -12.68
C TYR A 423 24.05 8.40 -11.41
N SER A 424 23.23 8.73 -10.43
CA SER A 424 23.16 8.02 -9.16
C SER A 424 21.72 7.77 -8.74
N CYS A 425 21.48 6.60 -8.16
CA CYS A 425 20.22 6.29 -7.50
C CYS A 425 20.49 5.40 -6.28
N GLU A 426 19.45 5.26 -5.47
CA GLU A 426 19.42 4.39 -4.30
C GLU A 426 18.18 3.50 -4.40
N TYR A 427 18.34 2.19 -4.19
CA TYR A 427 17.20 1.28 -4.10
C TYR A 427 16.42 1.57 -2.81
N VAL A 428 15.09 1.54 -2.89
CA VAL A 428 14.20 1.85 -1.76
C VAL A 428 13.39 0.62 -1.34
N SER A 429 12.64 0.02 -2.27
CA SER A 429 11.74 -1.10 -2.00
C SER A 429 11.26 -1.75 -3.30
N ASP A 430 10.67 -2.94 -3.21
CA ASP A 430 9.94 -3.58 -4.30
C ASP A 430 8.71 -4.33 -3.77
N THR A 431 7.90 -4.83 -4.70
CA THR A 431 6.75 -5.72 -4.40
C THR A 431 6.87 -7.05 -5.16
N ILE A 432 8.10 -7.49 -5.45
CA ILE A 432 8.35 -8.74 -6.16
C ILE A 432 8.11 -9.89 -5.17
N PRO A 433 7.22 -10.85 -5.49
CA PRO A 433 6.92 -11.95 -4.57
C PRO A 433 8.10 -12.92 -4.51
N SER A 434 8.35 -13.51 -3.33
CA SER A 434 9.38 -14.55 -3.17
C SER A 434 9.03 -15.86 -3.90
N SER A 435 7.76 -16.08 -4.21
CA SER A 435 7.30 -17.23 -4.99
C SER A 435 6.19 -16.88 -5.98
N MET A 436 6.13 -17.60 -7.10
CA MET A 436 5.13 -17.43 -8.16
C MET A 436 4.65 -18.78 -8.69
N VAL A 437 3.39 -18.82 -9.15
CA VAL A 437 2.81 -20.02 -9.78
C VAL A 437 3.14 -20.03 -11.28
N PRO A 438 3.57 -21.16 -11.86
CA PRO A 438 3.93 -21.24 -13.28
C PRO A 438 2.87 -20.64 -14.22
N SER A 439 3.30 -19.84 -15.18
CA SER A 439 2.46 -19.13 -16.16
C SER A 439 1.55 -18.02 -15.62
N GLN A 440 1.55 -17.75 -14.32
CA GLN A 440 0.75 -16.67 -13.74
C GLN A 440 1.49 -15.33 -13.82
N SER A 441 0.74 -14.26 -14.08
CA SER A 441 1.24 -12.88 -14.12
C SER A 441 0.94 -12.13 -12.83
N TYR A 442 1.88 -11.29 -12.42
CA TYR A 442 1.83 -10.50 -11.19
C TYR A 442 2.21 -9.07 -11.52
N ASN A 443 1.43 -8.11 -11.00
CA ASN A 443 1.79 -6.71 -11.07
C ASN A 443 2.77 -6.41 -9.94
N VAL A 444 3.99 -6.00 -10.30
CA VAL A 444 5.07 -5.73 -9.35
C VAL A 444 5.54 -4.29 -9.51
N SER A 445 6.27 -3.82 -8.51
CA SER A 445 6.94 -2.54 -8.57
C SER A 445 8.36 -2.64 -8.03
N VAL A 446 9.26 -1.82 -8.56
CA VAL A 446 10.59 -1.59 -8.01
C VAL A 446 10.76 -0.09 -7.83
N THR A 447 11.20 0.34 -6.65
CA THR A 447 11.26 1.76 -6.26
C THR A 447 12.70 2.21 -6.07
N PHE A 448 13.08 3.28 -6.75
CA PHE A 448 14.38 3.93 -6.60
C PHE A 448 14.22 5.39 -6.20
N ARG A 449 15.16 5.89 -5.39
CA ARG A 449 15.34 7.32 -5.12
C ARG A 449 16.33 7.92 -6.09
N ASN A 450 15.98 9.04 -6.70
CA ASN A 450 16.90 9.81 -7.52
C ASN A 450 17.95 10.51 -6.65
N ARG A 451 19.22 10.27 -6.92
CA ARG A 451 20.35 10.96 -6.27
C ARG A 451 21.19 11.77 -7.26
N GLY A 452 20.94 11.64 -8.56
CA GLY A 452 21.65 12.30 -9.64
C GLY A 452 20.85 13.44 -10.27
N VAL A 453 21.04 13.67 -11.56
CA VAL A 453 20.24 14.65 -12.32
C VAL A 453 18.78 14.23 -12.46
N LEU A 454 17.91 15.17 -12.79
CA LEU A 454 16.49 14.96 -13.08
C LEU A 454 16.28 13.80 -14.04
N TRP A 455 15.39 12.88 -13.68
CA TRP A 455 14.99 11.79 -14.57
C TRP A 455 13.69 12.12 -15.27
N SER A 456 13.62 11.80 -16.55
CA SER A 456 12.39 11.80 -17.33
C SER A 456 12.52 10.89 -18.53
N GLU A 457 11.38 10.45 -19.06
CA GLU A 457 11.35 9.64 -20.29
C GLU A 457 11.87 10.43 -21.50
N ALA A 458 11.60 11.74 -21.56
CA ALA A 458 12.16 12.63 -22.60
C ALA A 458 13.69 12.67 -22.62
N ARG A 459 14.33 12.28 -21.51
CA ARG A 459 15.79 12.19 -21.37
C ARG A 459 16.31 10.74 -21.32
N SER A 460 15.44 9.78 -21.67
CA SER A 460 15.70 8.35 -21.80
C SER A 460 16.09 7.65 -20.49
N PHE A 461 15.64 8.17 -19.34
CA PHE A 461 15.83 7.50 -18.05
C PHE A 461 14.75 6.45 -17.82
N ARG A 462 15.17 5.23 -17.51
CA ARG A 462 14.30 4.05 -17.38
C ARG A 462 14.84 3.09 -16.32
N LEU A 463 13.99 2.19 -15.87
CA LEU A 463 14.44 0.96 -15.22
C LEU A 463 14.69 -0.09 -16.30
N GLY A 464 15.82 -0.77 -16.25
CA GLY A 464 16.19 -1.79 -17.22
C GLY A 464 16.48 -3.15 -16.58
N ALA A 465 16.07 -4.21 -17.27
CA ALA A 465 16.50 -5.57 -16.97
C ALA A 465 17.99 -5.69 -17.32
N VAL A 466 18.81 -6.15 -16.37
CA VAL A 466 20.26 -6.20 -16.56
C VAL A 466 20.61 -7.13 -17.73
N ASN A 467 21.57 -6.72 -18.55
CA ASN A 467 21.93 -7.40 -19.81
C ASN A 467 20.79 -7.50 -20.83
N ASP A 468 19.75 -6.67 -20.72
CA ASP A 468 18.59 -6.67 -21.60
C ASP A 468 17.88 -8.03 -21.65
N SER A 469 17.73 -8.68 -20.48
CA SER A 469 17.02 -9.94 -20.36
C SER A 469 16.48 -10.13 -18.94
N ASP A 470 15.25 -10.61 -18.82
CA ASP A 470 14.66 -11.04 -17.56
C ASP A 470 13.82 -12.32 -17.78
N PRO A 471 13.88 -13.32 -16.89
CA PRO A 471 13.14 -14.57 -17.08
C PRO A 471 11.61 -14.41 -16.90
N PHE A 472 11.15 -13.32 -16.29
CA PHE A 472 9.75 -13.06 -16.00
C PHE A 472 9.09 -12.08 -16.95
N THR A 473 9.84 -11.34 -17.77
CA THR A 473 9.25 -10.38 -18.70
C THR A 473 10.06 -10.23 -19.98
N THR A 474 9.35 -9.95 -21.07
CA THR A 474 9.96 -9.62 -22.37
C THR A 474 10.26 -8.13 -22.50
N SER A 475 9.71 -7.30 -21.62
CA SER A 475 9.99 -5.85 -21.62
C SER A 475 11.25 -5.57 -20.83
N ASN A 476 12.35 -5.31 -21.54
CA ASN A 476 13.64 -5.02 -20.91
C ASN A 476 13.74 -3.60 -20.35
N ARG A 477 12.72 -2.76 -20.54
CA ARG A 477 12.67 -1.36 -20.10
C ARG A 477 11.31 -1.02 -19.51
N VAL A 478 11.33 -0.24 -18.44
CA VAL A 478 10.13 0.35 -17.81
C VAL A 478 10.35 1.87 -17.76
N THR A 479 9.41 2.61 -18.36
CA THR A 479 9.52 4.06 -18.56
C THR A 479 9.11 4.86 -17.33
N ILE A 480 9.51 6.13 -17.30
CA ILE A 480 9.10 7.09 -16.27
C ILE A 480 7.91 7.91 -16.78
N SER A 481 6.91 8.13 -15.93
CA SER A 481 5.85 9.11 -16.16
C SER A 481 6.21 10.43 -15.46
N GLY A 482 6.33 11.51 -16.23
CA GLY A 482 6.70 12.83 -15.72
C GLY A 482 8.20 12.98 -15.40
N GLU A 483 8.49 13.85 -14.43
CA GLU A 483 9.86 14.16 -14.00
C GLU A 483 10.11 13.72 -12.55
N VAL A 484 11.27 13.12 -12.29
CA VAL A 484 11.70 12.69 -10.94
C VAL A 484 12.88 13.55 -10.52
N ARG A 485 12.62 14.55 -9.67
CA ARG A 485 13.64 15.47 -9.13
C ARG A 485 14.65 14.74 -8.23
N PRO A 486 15.87 15.28 -8.06
CA PRO A 486 16.83 14.80 -7.07
C PRO A 486 16.20 14.72 -5.68
N GLY A 487 16.49 13.64 -4.95
CA GLY A 487 15.92 13.32 -3.64
C GLY A 487 14.57 12.59 -3.69
N ASN A 488 13.80 12.69 -4.78
CA ASN A 488 12.48 12.06 -4.88
C ASN A 488 12.56 10.56 -5.21
N THR A 489 11.56 9.80 -4.79
CA THR A 489 11.40 8.37 -5.12
C THR A 489 10.45 8.19 -6.30
N TYR A 490 10.70 7.17 -7.12
CA TYR A 490 9.81 6.75 -8.20
C TYR A 490 9.64 5.24 -8.19
N SER A 491 8.40 4.78 -8.29
CA SER A 491 8.03 3.36 -8.33
C SER A 491 7.76 2.95 -9.78
N PHE A 492 8.59 2.06 -10.32
CA PHE A 492 8.43 1.48 -11.64
C PHE A 492 7.47 0.29 -11.54
N ASN A 493 6.26 0.44 -12.06
CA ASN A 493 5.25 -0.62 -12.07
C ASN A 493 5.31 -1.40 -13.39
N PHE A 494 5.35 -2.72 -13.32
CA PHE A 494 5.37 -3.59 -14.51
C PHE A 494 4.87 -5.00 -14.18
N ILE A 495 4.61 -5.79 -15.21
CA ILE A 495 4.10 -7.16 -15.07
C ILE A 495 5.25 -8.16 -15.19
N MET A 496 5.36 -9.04 -14.20
CA MET A 496 6.18 -10.25 -14.23
C MET A 496 5.29 -11.47 -14.47
N THR A 497 5.65 -12.33 -15.41
CA THR A 497 4.96 -13.60 -15.71
C THR A 497 5.88 -14.76 -15.41
N ALA A 498 5.46 -15.65 -14.50
CA ALA A 498 6.26 -16.78 -14.09
C ALA A 498 6.55 -17.74 -15.26
N PRO A 499 7.81 -18.19 -15.43
CA PRO A 499 8.15 -19.29 -16.32
C PRO A 499 7.24 -20.51 -16.17
N THR A 500 7.02 -21.24 -17.26
CA THR A 500 6.18 -22.45 -17.26
C THR A 500 6.85 -23.64 -16.57
N ILE A 501 8.18 -23.63 -16.48
CA ILE A 501 8.98 -24.67 -15.85
C ILE A 501 9.22 -24.28 -14.39
N PRO A 502 8.87 -25.13 -13.41
CA PRO A 502 9.21 -24.87 -12.01
C PRO A 502 10.72 -24.81 -11.79
N GLY A 503 11.16 -23.89 -10.92
CA GLY A 503 12.57 -23.66 -10.63
C GLY A 503 12.79 -22.34 -9.89
N ILE A 504 14.04 -22.06 -9.52
CA ILE A 504 14.44 -20.76 -8.95
C ILE A 504 15.00 -19.91 -10.07
N TYR A 505 14.44 -18.71 -10.24
CA TYR A 505 14.85 -17.75 -11.27
C TYR A 505 15.29 -16.46 -10.60
N THR A 506 16.27 -15.79 -11.20
CA THR A 506 16.72 -14.47 -10.76
C THR A 506 16.13 -13.40 -11.66
N THR A 507 15.49 -12.41 -11.07
CA THR A 507 15.15 -11.15 -11.75
C THR A 507 16.13 -10.08 -11.28
N ASP A 508 16.66 -9.27 -12.19
CA ASP A 508 17.62 -8.22 -11.83
C ASP A 508 17.39 -6.92 -12.61
N TRP A 509 17.23 -5.84 -11.85
CA TRP A 509 16.83 -4.54 -12.35
C TRP A 509 17.82 -3.46 -11.93
N ARG A 510 18.10 -2.54 -12.85
CA ARG A 510 19.00 -1.42 -12.62
C ARG A 510 18.56 -0.19 -13.41
N MET A 511 18.83 0.99 -12.88
CA MET A 511 18.58 2.23 -13.61
C MET A 511 19.49 2.36 -14.83
N VAL A 512 18.92 2.87 -15.92
CA VAL A 512 19.62 3.09 -17.19
C VAL A 512 19.18 4.40 -17.81
N ARG A 513 20.14 5.13 -18.39
CA ARG A 513 19.86 6.17 -19.37
C ARG A 513 20.17 5.58 -20.74
N ASP A 514 19.13 5.24 -21.50
CA ASP A 514 19.27 4.48 -22.73
C ASP A 514 20.20 5.18 -23.74
N GLY A 515 21.10 4.39 -24.34
CA GLY A 515 22.15 4.89 -25.24
C GLY A 515 23.30 5.63 -24.55
N VAL A 516 23.28 5.78 -23.22
CA VAL A 516 24.29 6.52 -22.46
C VAL A 516 25.00 5.64 -21.44
N THR A 517 24.32 5.19 -20.37
CA THR A 517 24.97 4.41 -19.30
C THR A 517 23.97 3.72 -18.38
N TRP A 518 24.40 2.60 -17.77
CA TRP A 518 23.75 1.97 -16.62
C TRP A 518 24.29 2.57 -15.33
N PHE A 519 23.45 2.79 -14.32
CA PHE A 519 23.86 3.46 -13.09
C PHE A 519 23.11 3.00 -11.84
N GLY A 520 23.64 3.37 -10.67
CA GLY A 520 23.13 2.94 -9.37
C GLY A 520 23.32 1.46 -9.07
N PRO A 521 22.76 0.95 -7.95
CA PRO A 521 22.84 -0.46 -7.59
C PRO A 521 21.94 -1.32 -8.47
N THR A 522 22.37 -2.55 -8.75
CA THR A 522 21.48 -3.60 -9.27
C THR A 522 20.66 -4.16 -8.12
N HIS A 523 19.34 -4.16 -8.27
CA HIS A 523 18.44 -4.91 -7.39
C HIS A 523 18.18 -6.27 -8.02
N ALA A 524 18.58 -7.35 -7.35
CA ALA A 524 18.43 -8.72 -7.83
C ALA A 524 17.68 -9.55 -6.79
N GLU A 525 16.64 -10.25 -7.23
CA GLU A 525 15.81 -11.10 -6.37
C GLU A 525 15.70 -12.52 -6.91
N GLN A 526 15.70 -13.50 -6.00
CA GLN A 526 15.46 -14.90 -6.32
C GLN A 526 13.99 -15.23 -6.08
N VAL A 527 13.30 -15.64 -7.12
CA VAL A 527 11.89 -15.99 -7.07
C VAL A 527 11.72 -17.47 -7.37
N GLU A 528 11.09 -18.18 -6.43
CA GLU A 528 10.76 -19.60 -6.57
C GLU A 528 9.48 -19.77 -7.39
N VAL A 529 9.60 -20.41 -8.55
CA VAL A 529 8.45 -20.79 -9.37
C VAL A 529 8.08 -22.23 -9.05
N SER A 530 6.99 -22.42 -8.31
CA SER A 530 6.53 -23.73 -7.84
C SER A 530 5.04 -23.92 -8.08
N GLY A 531 4.59 -25.17 -8.21
CA GLY A 531 3.16 -25.48 -8.23
C GLY A 531 2.48 -25.03 -6.93
N GLU A 532 1.15 -24.87 -6.94
CA GLU A 532 0.45 -24.43 -5.74
C GLU A 532 0.68 -25.37 -4.55
N ASP A 533 1.00 -24.76 -3.41
CA ASP A 533 1.05 -25.47 -2.14
C ASP A 533 -0.35 -25.92 -1.75
N THR A 534 -0.57 -27.23 -1.80
CA THR A 534 -1.91 -27.80 -1.61
C THR A 534 -1.97 -28.58 -0.30
N PRO A 535 -3.02 -28.35 0.53
CA PRO A 535 -3.31 -29.21 1.66
C PRO A 535 -3.61 -30.65 1.17
N PRO A 536 -3.54 -31.66 2.05
CA PRO A 536 -3.73 -33.04 1.65
C PRO A 536 -5.15 -33.25 1.10
N VAL A 537 -5.29 -34.04 0.04
CA VAL A 537 -6.58 -34.45 -0.54
C VAL A 537 -6.60 -35.96 -0.64
N ILE A 538 -7.54 -36.60 0.05
CA ILE A 538 -7.73 -38.06 0.00
C ILE A 538 -8.51 -38.40 -1.27
N THR A 539 -7.91 -39.19 -2.15
CA THR A 539 -8.46 -39.57 -3.45
C THR A 539 -9.17 -40.92 -3.41
N ASN A 540 -8.66 -41.86 -2.59
CA ASN A 540 -9.31 -43.14 -2.32
C ASN A 540 -9.49 -43.31 -0.82
N HIS A 541 -10.73 -43.59 -0.38
CA HIS A 541 -11.06 -43.80 1.02
C HIS A 541 -11.13 -45.29 1.38
N PRO A 542 -10.93 -45.66 2.66
CA PRO A 542 -11.09 -47.04 3.10
C PRO A 542 -12.55 -47.52 2.96
N THR A 543 -12.72 -48.81 2.70
CA THR A 543 -14.02 -49.46 2.49
C THR A 543 -14.41 -50.35 3.67
N ASN A 544 -15.72 -50.49 3.91
CA ASN A 544 -16.26 -51.37 4.94
C ASN A 544 -15.77 -52.83 4.72
N GLN A 545 -15.48 -53.55 5.81
CA GLN A 545 -14.95 -54.92 5.78
C GLN A 545 -15.79 -55.84 6.68
N ASN A 546 -16.11 -57.03 6.17
CA ASN A 546 -16.72 -58.12 6.93
C ASN A 546 -15.70 -59.27 7.05
N ALA A 547 -15.41 -59.72 8.27
CA ALA A 547 -14.39 -60.74 8.53
C ALA A 547 -14.90 -61.87 9.44
N ALA A 548 -14.42 -63.09 9.20
CA ALA A 548 -14.57 -64.19 10.15
C ALA A 548 -13.56 -64.02 11.29
N GLY A 549 -13.92 -64.44 12.51
CA GLY A 549 -12.98 -64.46 13.63
C GLY A 549 -11.68 -65.20 13.29
N GLY A 550 -10.54 -64.54 13.50
CA GLY A 550 -9.19 -65.05 13.20
C GLY A 550 -8.61 -64.61 11.85
N ALA A 551 -9.38 -63.93 10.98
CA ALA A 551 -8.89 -63.44 9.69
C ALA A 551 -8.02 -62.17 9.82
N THR A 552 -7.14 -61.91 8.85
CA THR A 552 -6.43 -60.63 8.75
C THR A 552 -7.26 -59.62 7.96
N VAL A 553 -7.42 -58.41 8.48
CA VAL A 553 -8.16 -57.29 7.87
C VAL A 553 -7.19 -56.20 7.44
N VAL A 554 -7.42 -55.58 6.28
CA VAL A 554 -6.59 -54.49 5.75
C VAL A 554 -7.49 -53.33 5.31
N PHE A 555 -7.14 -52.11 5.73
CA PHE A 555 -7.71 -50.85 5.26
C PHE A 555 -6.64 -50.04 4.53
N THR A 556 -6.98 -49.49 3.37
CA THR A 556 -6.07 -48.68 2.55
C THR A 556 -6.71 -47.35 2.18
N LEU A 557 -5.89 -46.31 1.95
CA LEU A 557 -6.31 -45.05 1.37
C LEU A 557 -5.22 -44.46 0.48
N ASP A 558 -5.59 -43.59 -0.45
CA ASP A 558 -4.65 -42.80 -1.26
C ASP A 558 -4.88 -41.30 -0.99
N ALA A 559 -3.80 -40.52 -0.93
CA ALA A 559 -3.86 -39.08 -0.73
C ALA A 559 -2.77 -38.35 -1.55
N GLY A 560 -3.13 -37.20 -2.12
CA GLY A 560 -2.21 -36.24 -2.73
C GLY A 560 -2.08 -34.96 -1.89
N GLY A 561 -1.29 -33.99 -2.35
CA GLY A 561 -0.98 -32.73 -1.66
C GLY A 561 0.53 -32.53 -1.53
N THR A 562 0.96 -31.34 -1.11
CA THR A 562 2.40 -31.05 -0.97
C THR A 562 3.05 -31.97 0.08
N PRO A 563 4.09 -32.76 -0.26
CA PRO A 563 4.80 -33.61 0.70
C PRO A 563 5.61 -32.81 1.74
N PRO A 564 5.98 -33.37 2.90
CA PRO A 564 5.68 -34.75 3.35
C PRO A 564 4.24 -34.89 3.89
N LEU A 565 3.56 -35.97 3.49
CA LEU A 565 2.26 -36.36 4.04
C LEU A 565 2.44 -37.26 5.26
N SER A 566 1.75 -36.93 6.35
CA SER A 566 1.71 -37.74 7.58
C SER A 566 0.32 -38.36 7.76
N TYR A 567 0.27 -39.64 8.17
CA TYR A 567 -0.97 -40.41 8.31
C TYR A 567 -1.19 -40.81 9.77
N GLN A 568 -2.45 -40.82 10.21
CA GLN A 568 -2.85 -41.30 11.53
C GLN A 568 -4.22 -42.00 11.46
N TRP A 569 -4.23 -43.32 11.65
CA TRP A 569 -5.46 -44.10 11.72
C TRP A 569 -6.13 -43.98 13.09
N GLN A 570 -7.47 -43.99 13.09
CA GLN A 570 -8.32 -43.91 14.25
C GLN A 570 -9.35 -45.05 14.23
N LYS A 571 -9.60 -45.65 15.41
CA LYS A 571 -10.75 -46.52 15.67
C LYS A 571 -11.71 -45.80 16.60
N ASP A 572 -12.96 -45.64 16.18
CA ASP A 572 -14.01 -44.96 16.94
C ASP A 572 -13.54 -43.59 17.45
N THR A 573 -12.83 -42.85 16.57
CA THR A 573 -12.21 -41.54 16.80
C THR A 573 -10.96 -41.51 17.69
N VAL A 574 -10.51 -42.66 18.19
CA VAL A 574 -9.29 -42.78 19.01
C VAL A 574 -8.11 -43.20 18.14
N ASP A 575 -6.99 -42.48 18.25
CA ASP A 575 -5.77 -42.79 17.50
C ASP A 575 -5.27 -44.20 17.81
N LEU A 576 -5.02 -44.96 16.74
CA LEU A 576 -4.40 -46.27 16.81
C LEU A 576 -2.88 -46.13 16.87
N ILE A 577 -2.26 -47.06 17.58
CA ILE A 577 -0.81 -47.21 17.64
C ILE A 577 -0.41 -48.59 17.13
N ASN A 578 0.77 -48.69 16.53
CA ASN A 578 1.33 -49.98 16.15
C ASN A 578 1.63 -50.81 17.40
N GLY A 579 1.17 -52.06 17.43
CA GLY A 579 1.37 -52.95 18.57
C GLY A 579 0.45 -54.16 18.56
N GLY A 580 0.97 -55.30 19.02
CA GLY A 580 0.21 -56.56 19.09
C GLY A 580 -0.28 -57.01 17.71
N ARG A 581 -1.60 -56.92 17.48
CA ARG A 581 -2.29 -57.32 16.24
C ARG A 581 -2.37 -56.21 15.19
N ILE A 582 -2.04 -54.96 15.55
CA ILE A 582 -2.23 -53.78 14.69
C ILE A 582 -0.88 -53.30 14.13
N SER A 583 -0.82 -53.07 12.82
CA SER A 583 0.35 -52.51 12.12
C SER A 583 -0.08 -51.52 11.03
N GLY A 584 0.75 -50.51 10.75
CA GLY A 584 0.47 -49.49 9.73
C GLY A 584 -0.42 -48.33 10.20
N ALA A 585 -0.53 -48.10 11.51
CA ALA A 585 -1.36 -47.04 12.08
C ALA A 585 -0.94 -45.61 11.65
N THR A 586 0.29 -45.43 11.17
CA THR A 586 0.81 -44.15 10.67
C THR A 586 1.26 -44.23 9.20
N SER A 587 0.66 -45.13 8.41
CA SER A 587 0.90 -45.25 6.98
C SER A 587 -0.41 -45.18 6.18
N SER A 588 -0.31 -45.21 4.86
CA SER A 588 -1.48 -45.30 3.97
C SER A 588 -2.24 -46.63 4.06
N THR A 589 -1.73 -47.62 4.80
CA THR A 589 -2.33 -48.96 4.94
C THR A 589 -2.31 -49.44 6.39
N LEU A 590 -3.49 -49.65 6.97
CA LEU A 590 -3.68 -50.25 8.29
C LEU A 590 -3.99 -51.75 8.15
N GLN A 591 -3.35 -52.58 8.96
CA GLN A 591 -3.59 -54.02 9.03
C GLN A 591 -3.90 -54.46 10.47
N ILE A 592 -4.90 -55.33 10.61
CA ILE A 592 -5.31 -55.99 11.86
C ILE A 592 -5.20 -57.50 11.65
N ALA A 593 -4.22 -58.15 12.27
CA ALA A 593 -4.02 -59.59 12.21
C ALA A 593 -4.94 -60.32 13.18
N SER A 594 -5.49 -61.47 12.77
CA SER A 594 -6.35 -62.31 13.62
C SER A 594 -7.48 -61.55 14.31
N ALA A 595 -8.33 -60.90 13.50
CA ALA A 595 -9.43 -60.06 13.95
C ALA A 595 -10.46 -60.83 14.79
N ASP A 596 -11.00 -60.20 15.83
CA ASP A 596 -12.02 -60.75 16.72
C ASP A 596 -13.15 -59.74 16.97
N SER A 597 -14.09 -60.07 17.87
CA SER A 597 -15.23 -59.20 18.14
C SER A 597 -14.87 -57.86 18.80
N VAL A 598 -13.68 -57.71 19.39
CA VAL A 598 -13.25 -56.43 19.97
C VAL A 598 -12.71 -55.47 18.93
N ASP A 599 -12.40 -55.95 17.72
CA ASP A 599 -11.96 -55.09 16.61
C ASP A 599 -13.14 -54.48 15.85
N ASN A 600 -14.39 -54.88 16.15
CA ASN A 600 -15.58 -54.21 15.65
C ASN A 600 -15.54 -52.71 15.97
N GLY A 601 -15.86 -51.89 14.97
CA GLY A 601 -15.83 -50.43 15.11
C GLY A 601 -15.68 -49.71 13.77
N SER A 602 -15.57 -48.39 13.87
CA SER A 602 -15.41 -47.48 12.74
C SER A 602 -13.95 -47.03 12.61
N TYR A 603 -13.36 -47.22 11.45
CA TYR A 603 -11.96 -46.93 11.14
C TYR A 603 -11.85 -45.78 10.14
N ARG A 604 -11.04 -44.77 10.44
CA ARG A 604 -10.74 -43.66 9.51
C ARG A 604 -9.29 -43.24 9.65
N CYS A 605 -8.78 -42.44 8.73
CA CYS A 605 -7.43 -41.91 8.80
C CYS A 605 -7.41 -40.40 8.57
N ILE A 606 -6.54 -39.71 9.30
CA ILE A 606 -6.25 -38.29 9.13
C ILE A 606 -4.91 -38.17 8.40
N VAL A 607 -4.90 -37.43 7.30
CA VAL A 607 -3.70 -37.11 6.52
C VAL A 607 -3.37 -35.63 6.72
N SER A 608 -2.12 -35.29 6.97
CA SER A 608 -1.68 -33.92 7.27
C SER A 608 -0.39 -33.53 6.54
N ASN A 609 -0.25 -32.25 6.22
CA ASN A 609 1.01 -31.61 5.81
C ASN A 609 1.10 -30.18 6.42
N ALA A 610 2.09 -29.38 6.02
CA ALA A 610 2.26 -28.01 6.53
C ALA A 610 1.09 -27.06 6.22
N PHE A 611 0.26 -27.39 5.23
CA PHE A 611 -0.78 -26.53 4.68
C PHE A 611 -2.19 -26.94 5.12
N GLY A 612 -2.36 -28.11 5.74
CA GLY A 612 -3.64 -28.52 6.32
C GLY A 612 -3.79 -30.01 6.58
N THR A 613 -5.04 -30.43 6.78
CA THR A 613 -5.40 -31.81 7.09
C THR A 613 -6.62 -32.27 6.29
N ALA A 614 -6.64 -33.52 5.84
CA ALA A 614 -7.82 -34.20 5.31
C ALA A 614 -8.16 -35.44 6.15
N THR A 615 -9.45 -35.67 6.39
CA THR A 615 -9.94 -36.85 7.12
C THR A 615 -10.68 -37.78 6.16
N SER A 616 -10.36 -39.07 6.20
CA SER A 616 -11.02 -40.06 5.34
C SER A 616 -12.47 -40.29 5.77
N ASN A 617 -13.30 -40.78 4.84
CA ASN A 617 -14.52 -41.49 5.21
C ASN A 617 -14.20 -42.62 6.21
N ALA A 618 -15.17 -42.90 7.06
CA ALA A 618 -15.05 -43.99 8.02
C ALA A 618 -15.53 -45.31 7.40
N ALA A 619 -14.73 -46.36 7.57
CA ALA A 619 -14.99 -47.73 7.18
C ALA A 619 -15.34 -48.57 8.42
N THR A 620 -16.41 -49.35 8.35
CA THR A 620 -16.86 -50.21 9.44
C THR A 620 -16.24 -51.59 9.31
N LEU A 621 -15.70 -52.13 10.40
CA LEU A 621 -15.33 -53.54 10.51
C LEU A 621 -16.42 -54.30 11.27
N THR A 622 -16.94 -55.36 10.65
CA THR A 622 -17.80 -56.35 11.32
C THR A 622 -17.13 -57.72 11.34
N VAL A 623 -16.80 -58.20 12.53
CA VAL A 623 -16.24 -59.53 12.81
C VAL A 623 -17.33 -60.41 13.41
N VAL A 624 -17.74 -61.42 12.65
CA VAL A 624 -18.75 -62.38 13.11
C VAL A 624 -18.06 -63.48 13.91
N THR A 625 -18.37 -63.54 15.21
CA THR A 625 -17.90 -64.59 16.12
C THR A 625 -19.08 -65.32 16.76
N GLY A 626 -19.15 -66.62 16.54
CA GLY A 626 -20.13 -67.52 17.16
C GLY A 626 -19.95 -68.94 16.64
N PRO A 627 -20.27 -70.00 17.40
CA PRO A 627 -20.23 -71.35 16.87
C PRO A 627 -21.26 -71.42 15.74
N SER A 628 -20.80 -71.65 14.51
CA SER A 628 -21.65 -71.88 13.35
C SER A 628 -22.17 -73.31 13.30
N THR A 629 -21.85 -74.15 14.30
CA THR A 629 -22.01 -75.60 14.24
C THR A 629 -22.55 -76.19 15.56
N TRP A 630 -23.57 -77.05 15.43
CA TRP A 630 -24.18 -77.80 16.53
C TRP A 630 -24.21 -79.28 16.18
N ILE A 631 -23.69 -80.14 17.06
CA ILE A 631 -23.63 -81.59 16.85
C ILE A 631 -24.51 -82.27 17.91
N VAL A 632 -25.45 -83.10 17.48
CA VAL A 632 -26.26 -83.95 18.36
C VAL A 632 -25.92 -85.41 18.08
N GLU A 633 -25.42 -86.09 19.11
CA GLU A 633 -24.97 -87.48 19.05
C GLU A 633 -25.95 -88.47 19.71
N THR A 634 -25.84 -89.73 19.30
CA THR A 634 -26.59 -90.85 19.88
C THR A 634 -26.41 -91.03 21.39
N ARG A 635 -25.27 -90.68 22.01
CA ARG A 635 -25.09 -90.68 23.48
C ARG A 635 -24.73 -89.28 24.01
N SER A 636 -24.86 -89.11 25.33
CA SER A 636 -24.47 -87.86 25.99
C SER A 636 -22.96 -87.69 25.98
N GLY A 637 -22.49 -86.59 25.36
CA GLY A 637 -21.07 -86.24 25.35
C GLY A 637 -20.56 -85.48 24.13
N GLY A 638 -21.34 -85.33 23.05
CA GLY A 638 -20.96 -84.54 21.87
C GLY A 638 -20.62 -83.07 22.14
N GLN A 639 -19.85 -82.43 21.25
CA GLN A 639 -19.58 -80.99 21.31
C GLN A 639 -20.91 -80.21 21.25
N ASN A 640 -21.19 -79.42 22.29
CA ASN A 640 -22.37 -78.55 22.48
C ASN A 640 -23.68 -79.22 22.96
N TYR A 641 -23.61 -80.13 23.94
CA TYR A 641 -24.77 -80.59 24.73
C TYR A 641 -25.37 -79.44 25.59
N THR A 642 -26.37 -78.70 25.10
CA THR A 642 -27.19 -77.76 25.90
C THR A 642 -28.70 -78.05 25.74
N THR A 643 -29.57 -77.45 26.56
CA THR A 643 -31.01 -77.76 26.74
C THR A 643 -31.92 -77.76 25.49
N ASN A 644 -31.40 -77.55 24.28
CA ASN A 644 -32.16 -77.29 23.05
C ASN A 644 -32.25 -78.50 22.09
N PHE A 645 -31.84 -79.70 22.52
CA PHE A 645 -31.89 -80.93 21.71
C PHE A 645 -32.64 -82.06 22.42
N SER A 646 -33.19 -82.98 21.63
CA SER A 646 -33.72 -84.27 22.10
C SER A 646 -33.45 -85.37 21.09
N LYS A 647 -33.28 -86.60 21.56
CA LYS A 647 -33.15 -87.79 20.71
C LYS A 647 -34.11 -88.89 21.14
N VAL A 648 -34.74 -89.55 20.17
CA VAL A 648 -35.67 -90.66 20.40
C VAL A 648 -35.44 -91.71 19.33
N GLY A 649 -35.39 -92.98 19.71
CA GLY A 649 -35.31 -94.08 18.75
C GLY A 649 -35.61 -95.43 19.36
N THR A 650 -35.88 -96.42 18.51
CA THR A 650 -36.40 -97.75 18.89
C THR A 650 -35.46 -98.91 18.51
N TRP A 651 -34.16 -98.64 18.29
CA TRP A 651 -33.19 -99.60 17.70
C TRP A 651 -32.26 -100.25 18.76
N ALA A 652 -31.41 -101.20 18.35
CA ALA A 652 -30.54 -102.01 19.22
C ALA A 652 -29.09 -101.51 19.34
N ASP A 653 -28.46 -101.75 20.50
CA ASP A 653 -27.14 -101.26 20.92
C ASP A 653 -25.96 -102.03 20.27
N VAL A 654 -24.97 -101.30 19.74
CA VAL A 654 -23.71 -101.84 19.18
C VAL A 654 -22.53 -100.87 19.35
N THR A 655 -21.30 -101.41 19.32
CA THR A 655 -20.07 -100.72 19.74
C THR A 655 -19.28 -99.98 18.64
N GLY A 656 -19.74 -99.97 17.38
CA GLY A 656 -19.05 -99.24 16.30
C GLY A 656 -19.08 -97.72 16.51
N LYS A 657 -18.09 -96.97 15.98
CA LYS A 657 -17.90 -95.53 16.27
C LYS A 657 -17.55 -94.73 15.02
N SER A 658 -18.23 -93.61 14.74
CA SER A 658 -17.76 -92.66 13.74
C SER A 658 -16.55 -91.88 14.26
N THR A 659 -15.55 -91.67 13.41
CA THR A 659 -14.38 -90.81 13.71
C THR A 659 -14.47 -89.45 12.99
N ALA A 660 -15.68 -89.00 12.63
CA ALA A 660 -15.86 -87.71 11.99
C ALA A 660 -15.41 -86.56 12.91
N ALA A 661 -14.77 -85.52 12.35
CA ALA A 661 -14.25 -84.40 13.14
C ALA A 661 -15.34 -83.72 13.98
N GLY A 662 -15.10 -83.53 15.28
CA GLY A 662 -16.07 -82.92 16.21
C GLY A 662 -17.00 -83.91 16.93
N THR A 663 -16.97 -85.21 16.57
CA THR A 663 -17.64 -86.24 17.38
C THR A 663 -16.80 -86.59 18.62
N THR A 664 -17.45 -87.00 19.71
CA THR A 664 -16.79 -87.31 20.97
C THR A 664 -16.14 -88.70 20.97
N ALA A 665 -14.84 -88.72 21.20
CA ALA A 665 -14.06 -89.94 21.22
C ALA A 665 -14.58 -90.94 22.28
N GLY A 666 -14.78 -92.19 21.87
CA GLY A 666 -15.13 -93.28 22.78
C GLY A 666 -16.63 -93.58 22.91
N ILE A 667 -17.50 -92.66 22.47
CA ILE A 667 -18.96 -92.83 22.46
C ILE A 667 -19.37 -93.63 21.19
N GLY A 668 -20.11 -94.73 21.36
CA GLY A 668 -20.60 -95.57 20.25
C GLY A 668 -22.04 -95.23 19.83
N HIS A 669 -22.47 -95.68 18.65
CA HIS A 669 -23.83 -95.40 18.15
C HIS A 669 -24.90 -96.34 18.74
N ILE A 670 -26.01 -95.78 19.25
CA ILE A 670 -27.12 -96.55 19.85
C ILE A 670 -28.07 -97.13 18.79
N TYR A 671 -28.13 -96.54 17.60
CA TYR A 671 -29.14 -96.90 16.62
C TYR A 671 -28.54 -97.67 15.45
N THR A 672 -28.69 -99.00 15.46
CA THR A 672 -28.61 -99.85 14.24
C THR A 672 -29.83 -100.74 13.99
N SER A 673 -30.16 -100.97 12.70
CA SER A 673 -31.26 -101.85 12.32
C SER A 673 -30.96 -102.65 11.04
N THR A 674 -31.24 -103.95 11.09
CA THR A 674 -31.39 -104.84 9.91
C THR A 674 -32.83 -104.91 9.40
N ALA A 675 -33.79 -104.40 10.18
CA ALA A 675 -35.20 -104.37 9.81
C ALA A 675 -35.50 -103.18 8.90
N TYR A 676 -36.30 -103.41 7.86
CA TYR A 676 -36.66 -102.44 6.81
C TYR A 676 -38.08 -101.86 6.98
N ALA A 677 -38.67 -101.97 8.17
CA ALA A 677 -39.99 -101.43 8.47
C ALA A 677 -40.14 -101.02 9.95
N GLY A 678 -40.81 -99.89 10.19
CA GLY A 678 -41.34 -99.46 11.49
C GLY A 678 -40.33 -98.90 12.50
N ARG A 679 -39.15 -98.46 12.06
CA ARG A 679 -38.05 -98.06 12.95
C ARG A 679 -37.45 -96.70 12.55
N SER A 680 -37.25 -95.80 13.53
CA SER A 680 -36.64 -94.47 13.31
C SER A 680 -35.67 -94.06 14.42
N ALA A 681 -34.64 -93.30 14.06
CA ALA A 681 -33.74 -92.58 14.95
C ALA A 681 -33.86 -91.07 14.66
N THR A 682 -34.42 -90.32 15.62
CA THR A 682 -34.78 -88.92 15.44
C THR A 682 -33.96 -88.01 16.33
N TYR A 683 -33.29 -87.02 15.72
CA TYR A 683 -32.49 -85.99 16.39
C TYR A 683 -33.19 -84.65 16.25
N SER A 684 -33.34 -83.91 17.34
CA SER A 684 -34.09 -82.65 17.37
C SER A 684 -33.18 -81.48 17.74
N PHE A 685 -33.42 -80.32 17.16
CA PHE A 685 -32.67 -79.08 17.35
C PHE A 685 -33.61 -77.88 17.32
N THR A 686 -33.47 -76.97 18.29
CA THR A 686 -34.19 -75.68 18.32
C THR A 686 -33.19 -74.56 18.06
N PRO A 687 -33.21 -73.91 16.87
CA PRO A 687 -32.26 -72.85 16.56
C PRO A 687 -32.58 -71.58 17.35
N GLY A 688 -31.54 -70.88 17.79
CA GLY A 688 -31.69 -69.55 18.42
C GLY A 688 -31.95 -68.43 17.42
N THR A 689 -31.72 -68.66 16.12
CA THR A 689 -31.87 -67.65 15.05
C THR A 689 -32.55 -68.24 13.83
N THR A 690 -33.47 -67.50 13.22
CA THR A 690 -34.09 -67.85 11.94
C THR A 690 -33.05 -67.73 10.83
N GLY A 691 -32.99 -68.68 9.90
CA GLY A 691 -32.08 -68.60 8.76
C GLY A 691 -31.96 -69.90 7.99
N ALA A 692 -31.03 -69.96 7.02
CA ALA A 692 -30.67 -71.18 6.31
C ALA A 692 -29.64 -71.99 7.11
N TRP A 693 -29.79 -73.31 7.09
CA TRP A 693 -29.00 -74.26 7.87
C TRP A 693 -28.65 -75.48 7.02
N ARG A 694 -27.36 -75.81 6.94
CA ARG A 694 -26.89 -77.07 6.37
C ARG A 694 -26.98 -78.16 7.41
N VAL A 695 -27.58 -79.28 7.05
CA VAL A 695 -27.79 -80.43 7.93
C VAL A 695 -26.93 -81.57 7.40
N TYR A 696 -26.12 -82.18 8.27
CA TYR A 696 -25.26 -83.29 7.94
C TYR A 696 -25.57 -84.49 8.84
N ALA A 697 -25.30 -85.69 8.32
CA ALA A 697 -25.34 -86.93 9.08
C ALA A 697 -23.99 -87.64 9.01
N THR A 698 -23.62 -88.35 10.08
CA THR A 698 -22.45 -89.24 10.09
C THR A 698 -22.84 -90.63 10.61
N TRP A 699 -22.06 -91.62 10.19
CA TRP A 699 -22.18 -93.03 10.53
C TRP A 699 -20.81 -93.69 10.51
N VAL A 700 -20.67 -94.84 11.17
CA VAL A 700 -19.42 -95.61 11.16
C VAL A 700 -19.20 -96.33 9.82
N THR A 701 -17.96 -96.39 9.36
CA THR A 701 -17.56 -97.22 8.21
C THR A 701 -17.82 -98.70 8.48
N SER A 702 -18.49 -99.38 7.56
CA SER A 702 -18.75 -100.82 7.68
C SER A 702 -19.00 -101.48 6.32
N SER A 703 -18.63 -102.75 6.20
CA SER A 703 -18.76 -103.53 4.96
C SER A 703 -20.19 -103.99 4.65
N ASN A 704 -21.12 -103.85 5.60
CA ASN A 704 -22.51 -104.27 5.48
C ASN A 704 -23.50 -103.11 5.71
N ALA A 705 -23.09 -101.86 5.43
CA ALA A 705 -23.99 -100.71 5.53
C ALA A 705 -25.10 -100.72 4.47
N CYS A 706 -26.23 -100.08 4.79
CA CYS A 706 -27.34 -99.95 3.86
C CYS A 706 -27.06 -98.89 2.76
N PRO A 707 -27.15 -99.21 1.47
CA PRO A 707 -26.80 -98.28 0.41
C PRO A 707 -27.86 -97.21 0.12
N ASN A 708 -29.10 -97.35 0.64
CA ASN A 708 -30.14 -96.33 0.50
C ASN A 708 -30.87 -96.12 1.84
N THR A 709 -30.31 -95.27 2.69
CA THR A 709 -30.90 -94.90 3.98
C THR A 709 -31.68 -93.60 3.87
N ARG A 710 -32.96 -93.64 4.22
CA ARG A 710 -33.85 -92.48 4.19
C ARG A 710 -33.71 -91.61 5.44
N HIS A 711 -33.57 -90.32 5.20
CA HIS A 711 -33.53 -89.24 6.18
C HIS A 711 -34.73 -88.34 5.94
N VAL A 712 -35.53 -88.06 6.97
CA VAL A 712 -36.64 -87.11 6.92
C VAL A 712 -36.26 -85.90 7.76
N VAL A 713 -36.20 -84.74 7.13
CA VAL A 713 -35.82 -83.47 7.78
C VAL A 713 -37.04 -82.56 7.84
N THR A 714 -37.44 -82.13 9.03
CA THR A 714 -38.46 -81.07 9.17
C THR A 714 -37.79 -79.70 9.08
N HIS A 715 -38.42 -78.75 8.40
CA HIS A 715 -37.93 -77.39 8.22
C HIS A 715 -39.11 -76.41 8.17
N ALA A 716 -38.86 -75.09 8.07
CA ALA A 716 -39.91 -74.07 8.11
C ALA A 716 -40.98 -74.22 7.00
N GLY A 717 -40.66 -74.92 5.91
CA GLY A 717 -41.56 -75.18 4.77
C GLY A 717 -42.24 -76.55 4.80
N GLY A 718 -42.12 -77.33 5.88
CA GLY A 718 -42.69 -78.68 5.98
C GLY A 718 -41.63 -79.74 6.25
N SER A 719 -41.61 -80.82 5.46
CA SER A 719 -40.67 -81.93 5.63
C SER A 719 -40.09 -82.38 4.29
N ALA A 720 -38.79 -82.66 4.27
CA ALA A 720 -38.06 -83.17 3.11
C ALA A 720 -37.54 -84.58 3.38
N SER A 721 -37.45 -85.40 2.32
CA SER A 721 -36.93 -86.77 2.40
C SER A 721 -35.68 -86.91 1.52
N VAL A 722 -34.58 -87.38 2.10
CA VAL A 722 -33.28 -87.52 1.44
C VAL A 722 -32.78 -88.95 1.59
N ILE A 723 -32.34 -89.57 0.49
CA ILE A 723 -31.74 -90.91 0.50
C ILE A 723 -30.22 -90.75 0.51
N MET A 724 -29.56 -91.36 1.49
CA MET A 724 -28.11 -91.32 1.68
C MET A 724 -27.53 -92.73 1.53
N ASN A 725 -26.41 -92.84 0.82
CA ASN A 725 -25.68 -94.10 0.69
C ASN A 725 -24.70 -94.27 1.85
N GLN A 726 -24.96 -95.23 2.74
CA GLN A 726 -24.08 -95.48 3.88
C GLN A 726 -22.93 -96.45 3.57
N THR A 727 -22.85 -97.05 2.37
CA THR A 727 -21.69 -97.86 1.97
C THR A 727 -20.47 -97.00 1.65
N THR A 728 -20.67 -95.70 1.46
CA THR A 728 -19.62 -94.69 1.28
C THR A 728 -19.75 -93.61 2.35
N GLY A 729 -18.73 -92.75 2.52
CA GLY A 729 -18.80 -91.62 3.46
C GLY A 729 -18.87 -92.00 4.96
N GLY A 730 -18.52 -93.24 5.31
CA GLY A 730 -18.36 -93.62 6.71
C GLY A 730 -17.25 -92.80 7.39
N ASN A 731 -17.45 -92.49 8.66
CA ASN A 731 -16.55 -91.69 9.49
C ASN A 731 -16.34 -90.24 9.01
N THR A 732 -17.22 -89.70 8.16
CA THR A 732 -17.21 -88.30 7.70
C THR A 732 -18.59 -87.65 7.89
N TRP A 733 -18.66 -86.30 7.79
CA TRP A 733 -19.93 -85.57 7.76
C TRP A 733 -20.48 -85.49 6.35
N ASN A 734 -21.63 -86.12 6.12
CA ASN A 734 -22.26 -86.16 4.81
C ASN A 734 -23.47 -85.21 4.78
N LEU A 735 -23.52 -84.30 3.80
CA LEU A 735 -24.58 -83.30 3.68
C LEU A 735 -25.91 -83.98 3.35
N VAL A 736 -26.91 -83.78 4.20
CA VAL A 736 -28.30 -84.19 3.99
C VAL A 736 -29.03 -83.13 3.15
N GLY A 737 -28.81 -81.85 3.43
CA GLY A 737 -29.39 -80.74 2.66
C GLY A 737 -29.26 -79.40 3.36
N GLU A 738 -29.72 -78.34 2.69
CA GLU A 738 -29.80 -76.99 3.24
C GLU A 738 -31.27 -76.60 3.41
N PHE A 739 -31.63 -76.12 4.60
CA PHE A 739 -33.02 -75.91 5.01
C PHE A 739 -33.18 -74.61 5.81
N THR A 740 -34.28 -73.89 5.58
CA THR A 740 -34.65 -72.73 6.40
C THR A 740 -35.29 -73.19 7.71
N LEU A 741 -34.76 -72.75 8.85
CA LEU A 741 -35.27 -73.04 10.18
C LEU A 741 -35.63 -71.72 10.89
N ASN A 742 -36.75 -71.66 11.61
CA ASN A 742 -37.19 -70.49 12.37
C ASN A 742 -36.70 -70.54 13.82
N ALA A 743 -36.24 -69.41 14.36
CA ALA A 743 -35.84 -69.28 15.76
C ALA A 743 -36.93 -69.78 16.72
N GLY A 744 -36.54 -70.48 17.77
CA GLY A 744 -37.44 -70.95 18.83
C GLY A 744 -38.35 -72.13 18.45
N THR A 745 -38.37 -72.57 17.18
CA THR A 745 -39.14 -73.74 16.72
C THR A 745 -38.25 -74.99 16.69
N GLN A 746 -38.69 -76.11 17.28
CA GLN A 746 -37.94 -77.37 17.22
C GLN A 746 -38.05 -78.05 15.85
N TYR A 747 -36.93 -78.46 15.28
CA TYR A 747 -36.83 -79.22 14.03
C TYR A 747 -36.12 -80.55 14.25
N THR A 748 -36.39 -81.54 13.40
CA THR A 748 -35.92 -82.91 13.54
C THR A 748 -35.29 -83.45 12.26
N VAL A 749 -34.34 -84.36 12.43
CA VAL A 749 -33.80 -85.25 11.40
C VAL A 749 -34.06 -86.68 11.85
N ALA A 750 -34.92 -87.38 11.13
CA ALA A 750 -35.28 -88.77 11.38
C ALA A 750 -34.64 -89.69 10.33
N GLN A 751 -33.71 -90.53 10.74
CA GLN A 751 -33.26 -91.65 9.92
C GLN A 751 -34.23 -92.82 10.11
N THR A 752 -34.90 -93.23 9.02
CA THR A 752 -36.00 -94.20 9.09
C THR A 752 -35.77 -95.40 8.19
N THR A 753 -36.22 -96.57 8.66
CA THR A 753 -36.24 -97.79 7.85
C THR A 753 -37.33 -97.75 6.78
N ASP A 754 -38.39 -96.98 7.00
CA ASP A 754 -39.53 -96.89 6.09
C ASP A 754 -39.17 -96.08 4.84
N GLY A 755 -39.09 -96.78 3.70
CA GLY A 755 -38.63 -96.22 2.44
C GLY A 755 -37.10 -96.26 2.25
N SER A 756 -36.37 -96.90 3.17
CA SER A 756 -34.97 -97.31 2.94
C SER A 756 -34.90 -98.61 2.15
N SER A 757 -33.85 -98.83 1.35
CA SER A 757 -33.77 -99.98 0.43
C SER A 757 -32.34 -100.46 0.15
N GLY A 758 -32.20 -101.56 -0.60
CA GLY A 758 -30.90 -102.05 -1.10
C GLY A 758 -30.13 -103.04 -0.21
N GLY A 759 -30.69 -103.47 0.93
CA GLY A 759 -30.08 -104.48 1.82
C GLY A 759 -28.92 -103.95 2.70
N GLY A 760 -28.62 -104.62 3.82
CA GLY A 760 -27.60 -104.18 4.79
C GLY A 760 -28.13 -103.63 6.14
N ILE A 761 -27.26 -102.98 6.91
CA ILE A 761 -27.54 -102.41 8.24
C ILE A 761 -27.55 -100.88 8.14
N ILE A 762 -28.66 -100.28 8.55
CA ILE A 762 -28.78 -98.82 8.70
C ILE A 762 -28.14 -98.40 10.01
N ARG A 763 -27.33 -97.34 9.99
CA ARG A 763 -26.62 -96.81 11.17
C ARG A 763 -26.84 -95.32 11.35
N SER A 764 -27.11 -94.91 12.58
CA SER A 764 -27.25 -93.50 12.95
C SER A 764 -26.30 -93.17 14.07
N ASP A 765 -25.37 -92.23 13.87
CA ASP A 765 -24.44 -91.84 14.93
C ASP A 765 -24.67 -90.39 15.41
N ALA A 766 -24.60 -89.42 14.50
CA ALA A 766 -24.80 -88.03 14.87
C ALA A 766 -25.32 -87.18 13.70
N ILE A 767 -25.98 -86.09 14.06
CA ILE A 767 -26.45 -85.04 13.14
C ILE A 767 -25.75 -83.73 13.48
N LYS A 768 -25.27 -83.02 12.45
CA LYS A 768 -24.64 -81.70 12.58
C LYS A 768 -25.50 -80.66 11.86
N TRP A 769 -25.90 -79.61 12.56
CA TRP A 769 -26.52 -78.41 11.98
C TRP A 769 -25.47 -77.31 11.90
N GLU A 770 -25.33 -76.73 10.71
CA GLU A 770 -24.38 -75.67 10.44
C GLU A 770 -25.12 -74.46 9.87
N ARG A 771 -25.06 -73.33 10.57
CA ARG A 771 -25.77 -72.11 10.14
C ARG A 771 -25.10 -71.56 8.89
N VAL A 772 -25.89 -71.32 7.85
CA VAL A 772 -25.46 -70.55 6.68
C VAL A 772 -25.52 -69.08 7.09
N VAL A 773 -24.36 -68.50 7.38
CA VAL A 773 -24.25 -67.07 7.65
C VAL A 773 -24.31 -66.35 6.31
N GLN A 774 -25.48 -65.81 5.97
CA GLN A 774 -25.59 -64.90 4.84
C GLN A 774 -25.13 -63.52 5.30
N VAL A 775 -23.89 -63.18 4.95
CA VAL A 775 -23.34 -61.85 5.16
C VAL A 775 -24.00 -60.94 4.13
N ILE A 776 -24.87 -60.02 4.58
CA ILE A 776 -25.36 -58.96 3.69
C ILE A 776 -24.26 -57.91 3.67
N ASP A 777 -23.69 -57.69 2.49
CA ASP A 777 -22.68 -56.65 2.34
C ASP A 777 -23.35 -55.26 2.35
N PRO A 778 -22.72 -54.27 3.01
CA PRO A 778 -23.12 -52.88 2.87
C PRO A 778 -23.20 -52.46 1.40
N PRO A 779 -23.95 -51.40 1.05
CA PRO A 779 -24.02 -50.93 -0.33
C PRO A 779 -22.65 -50.54 -0.85
N THR A 780 -22.38 -50.78 -2.12
CA THR A 780 -21.18 -50.28 -2.81
C THR A 780 -21.55 -49.03 -3.58
N ILE A 781 -20.86 -47.92 -3.33
CA ILE A 781 -21.00 -46.73 -4.16
C ILE A 781 -20.23 -46.96 -5.46
N THR A 782 -20.93 -46.93 -6.59
CA THR A 782 -20.33 -47.12 -7.93
C THR A 782 -20.08 -45.80 -8.65
N GLN A 783 -20.72 -44.72 -8.20
CA GLN A 783 -20.44 -43.36 -8.64
C GLN A 783 -20.56 -42.41 -7.45
N HIS A 784 -19.46 -41.78 -7.09
CA HIS A 784 -19.41 -40.74 -6.07
C HIS A 784 -19.87 -39.39 -6.64
N PRO A 785 -20.38 -38.48 -5.80
CA PRO A 785 -20.61 -37.10 -6.22
C PRO A 785 -19.29 -36.44 -6.63
N ALA A 786 -19.36 -35.58 -7.64
CA ALA A 786 -18.22 -34.78 -8.10
C ALA A 786 -18.27 -33.38 -7.47
N ALA A 787 -17.10 -32.81 -7.17
CA ALA A 787 -16.98 -31.43 -6.71
C ALA A 787 -17.58 -30.44 -7.72
N ARG A 788 -18.12 -29.34 -7.23
CA ARG A 788 -18.81 -28.33 -8.03
C ARG A 788 -18.20 -26.95 -7.78
N TYR A 789 -17.86 -26.29 -8.88
CA TYR A 789 -17.32 -24.94 -8.92
C TYR A 789 -18.32 -24.07 -9.68
N ILE A 790 -19.11 -23.28 -8.95
CA ILE A 790 -20.21 -22.52 -9.53
C ILE A 790 -20.08 -21.02 -9.22
N CYS A 791 -20.77 -20.18 -9.98
CA CYS A 791 -20.88 -18.77 -9.61
C CYS A 791 -21.90 -18.61 -8.45
N PRO A 792 -21.72 -17.62 -7.57
CA PRO A 792 -22.69 -17.31 -6.53
C PRO A 792 -24.11 -17.12 -7.09
N GLY A 793 -25.12 -17.59 -6.37
CA GLY A 793 -26.54 -17.49 -6.74
C GLY A 793 -27.00 -18.47 -7.83
N THR A 794 -26.12 -19.33 -8.36
CA THR A 794 -26.51 -20.34 -9.37
C THR A 794 -26.90 -21.67 -8.74
N ASN A 795 -27.61 -22.52 -9.50
CA ASN A 795 -28.06 -23.83 -9.05
C ASN A 795 -27.01 -24.92 -9.40
N THR A 796 -26.92 -25.96 -8.58
CA THR A 796 -26.08 -27.13 -8.86
C THR A 796 -26.70 -28.42 -8.34
N THR A 797 -26.17 -29.56 -8.78
CA THR A 797 -26.60 -30.89 -8.33
C THR A 797 -25.41 -31.79 -7.99
N PHE A 798 -25.62 -32.63 -6.98
CA PHE A 798 -24.74 -33.74 -6.62
C PHE A 798 -25.50 -35.05 -6.82
N SER A 799 -24.89 -36.02 -7.47
CA SER A 799 -25.51 -37.32 -7.76
C SER A 799 -24.65 -38.46 -7.24
N VAL A 800 -25.30 -39.53 -6.76
CA VAL A 800 -24.66 -40.77 -6.34
C VAL A 800 -25.33 -41.95 -7.05
N THR A 801 -24.53 -42.95 -7.43
CA THR A 801 -25.04 -44.26 -7.85
C THR A 801 -24.47 -45.32 -6.92
N ALA A 802 -25.33 -46.24 -6.46
CA ALA A 802 -24.95 -47.32 -5.56
C ALA A 802 -25.59 -48.65 -5.99
N SER A 803 -24.91 -49.75 -5.69
CA SER A 803 -25.40 -51.11 -5.83
C SER A 803 -25.37 -51.82 -4.48
N GLY A 804 -26.23 -52.80 -4.25
CA GLY A 804 -26.26 -53.54 -3.00
C GLY A 804 -27.43 -54.51 -2.93
N GLN A 805 -27.38 -55.40 -1.94
CA GLN A 805 -28.44 -56.36 -1.69
C GLN A 805 -29.61 -55.68 -0.96
N GLY A 806 -30.84 -55.96 -1.39
CA GLY A 806 -32.06 -55.40 -0.79
C GLY A 806 -32.35 -53.94 -1.20
N PRO A 807 -33.39 -53.32 -0.62
CA PRO A 807 -33.72 -51.93 -0.90
C PRO A 807 -32.65 -50.98 -0.33
N LEU A 808 -32.23 -50.02 -1.14
CA LEU A 808 -31.28 -48.97 -0.74
C LEU A 808 -32.04 -47.72 -0.29
N THR A 809 -31.58 -47.10 0.80
CA THR A 809 -32.07 -45.81 1.29
C THR A 809 -30.94 -44.78 1.25
N TYR A 810 -31.28 -43.52 0.98
CA TYR A 810 -30.32 -42.44 0.75
C TYR A 810 -30.54 -41.31 1.76
N ARG A 811 -29.45 -40.66 2.16
CA ARG A 811 -29.48 -39.45 2.98
C ARG A 811 -28.28 -38.56 2.64
N TRP A 812 -28.53 -37.37 2.10
CA TRP A 812 -27.49 -36.37 1.88
C TRP A 812 -27.10 -35.66 3.18
N GLN A 813 -25.82 -35.37 3.28
CA GLN A 813 -25.20 -34.63 4.38
C GLN A 813 -24.36 -33.48 3.82
N LYS A 814 -24.32 -32.37 4.56
CA LYS A 814 -23.36 -31.28 4.38
C LYS A 814 -22.47 -31.24 5.62
N ASP A 815 -21.16 -31.32 5.43
CA ASP A 815 -20.16 -31.29 6.51
C ASP A 815 -20.46 -32.31 7.63
N ASN A 816 -20.91 -33.50 7.21
CA ASN A 816 -21.34 -34.63 8.06
C ASN A 816 -22.64 -34.43 8.87
N VAL A 817 -23.39 -33.35 8.61
CA VAL A 817 -24.70 -33.09 9.19
C VAL A 817 -25.79 -33.48 8.20
N ASN A 818 -26.79 -34.23 8.67
CA ASN A 818 -27.94 -34.61 7.84
C ASN A 818 -28.69 -33.37 7.36
N LEU A 819 -28.90 -33.30 6.04
CA LEU A 819 -29.74 -32.29 5.44
C LEU A 819 -31.22 -32.65 5.59
N ASN A 820 -32.08 -31.65 5.39
CA ASN A 820 -33.52 -31.79 5.23
C ASN A 820 -33.93 -31.05 3.95
N ASP A 821 -35.05 -31.44 3.33
CA ASP A 821 -35.61 -30.74 2.18
C ASP A 821 -36.24 -29.41 2.63
N ALA A 822 -35.40 -28.37 2.76
CA ALA A 822 -35.76 -27.03 3.18
C ALA A 822 -34.72 -26.00 2.69
N GLY A 823 -35.13 -24.74 2.53
CA GLY A 823 -34.26 -23.66 2.06
C GLY A 823 -33.75 -23.95 0.64
N HIS A 824 -32.43 -23.96 0.46
CA HIS A 824 -31.77 -24.20 -0.82
C HIS A 824 -31.69 -25.68 -1.22
N TYR A 825 -32.03 -26.63 -0.33
CA TYR A 825 -31.84 -28.07 -0.56
C TYR A 825 -33.12 -28.80 -0.94
N SER A 826 -33.04 -29.64 -1.98
CA SER A 826 -34.10 -30.59 -2.35
C SER A 826 -33.55 -31.92 -2.88
N GLY A 827 -34.29 -33.01 -2.69
CA GLY A 827 -33.89 -34.36 -3.11
C GLY A 827 -32.99 -35.08 -2.10
N VAL A 828 -32.99 -34.64 -0.83
CA VAL A 828 -32.08 -35.09 0.23
C VAL A 828 -32.16 -36.59 0.53
N THR A 829 -33.29 -37.25 0.26
CA THR A 829 -33.45 -38.72 0.42
C THR A 829 -33.41 -39.49 -0.89
N THR A 830 -32.88 -38.89 -1.96
CA THR A 830 -32.82 -39.48 -3.29
C THR A 830 -31.37 -39.64 -3.77
N THR A 831 -31.19 -40.20 -4.96
CA THR A 831 -29.87 -40.33 -5.60
C THR A 831 -29.27 -38.98 -6.02
N THR A 832 -30.06 -37.90 -6.03
CA THR A 832 -29.62 -36.57 -6.49
C THR A 832 -30.03 -35.48 -5.50
N LEU A 833 -29.06 -34.76 -4.97
CA LEU A 833 -29.27 -33.52 -4.23
C LEU A 833 -29.23 -32.33 -5.20
N THR A 834 -30.18 -31.42 -5.08
CA THR A 834 -30.17 -30.13 -5.77
C THR A 834 -29.97 -29.01 -4.75
N VAL A 835 -29.04 -28.11 -5.06
CA VAL A 835 -28.80 -26.86 -4.32
C VAL A 835 -29.22 -25.72 -5.24
N THR A 836 -30.23 -24.95 -4.86
CA THR A 836 -30.76 -23.83 -5.66
C THR A 836 -30.36 -22.49 -5.06
N GLY A 837 -29.88 -21.55 -5.89
CA GLY A 837 -29.55 -20.20 -5.45
C GLY A 837 -28.38 -20.17 -4.46
N ALA A 838 -27.32 -20.95 -4.71
CA ALA A 838 -26.28 -21.20 -3.72
C ALA A 838 -25.62 -19.91 -3.20
N ASP A 839 -25.51 -19.78 -1.88
CA ASP A 839 -24.85 -18.67 -1.19
C ASP A 839 -23.64 -19.14 -0.34
N ALA A 840 -23.00 -18.22 0.39
CA ALA A 840 -21.83 -18.54 1.20
C ALA A 840 -22.12 -19.60 2.29
N GLY A 841 -23.37 -19.67 2.77
CA GLY A 841 -23.84 -20.66 3.73
C GLY A 841 -23.98 -22.06 3.15
N ASP A 842 -23.98 -22.21 1.82
CA ASP A 842 -24.04 -23.51 1.15
C ASP A 842 -22.66 -24.12 0.85
N LEU A 843 -21.58 -23.36 0.99
CA LEU A 843 -20.23 -23.87 0.77
C LEU A 843 -19.89 -24.95 1.82
N GLY A 844 -19.24 -26.03 1.37
CA GLY A 844 -18.90 -27.16 2.23
C GLY A 844 -18.83 -28.50 1.48
N GLY A 845 -18.60 -29.58 2.21
CA GLY A 845 -18.51 -30.94 1.67
C GLY A 845 -19.85 -31.66 1.67
N TYR A 846 -20.32 -32.05 0.48
CA TYR A 846 -21.56 -32.80 0.29
C TYR A 846 -21.29 -34.29 0.07
N ARG A 847 -21.96 -35.15 0.84
CA ARG A 847 -21.87 -36.62 0.69
C ARG A 847 -23.23 -37.26 0.88
N CYS A 848 -23.43 -38.44 0.30
CA CYS A 848 -24.63 -39.24 0.52
C CYS A 848 -24.30 -40.48 1.34
N ILE A 849 -25.15 -40.81 2.31
CA ILE A 849 -25.12 -42.06 3.06
C ILE A 849 -26.13 -43.01 2.43
N VAL A 850 -25.64 -44.15 1.92
CA VAL A 850 -26.48 -45.19 1.35
C VAL A 850 -26.56 -46.37 2.31
N THR A 851 -27.76 -46.82 2.66
CA THR A 851 -27.96 -47.85 3.69
C THR A 851 -28.80 -49.01 3.17
N ASN A 852 -28.38 -50.23 3.51
CA ASN A 852 -29.17 -51.47 3.42
C ASN A 852 -29.09 -52.25 4.75
N ALA A 853 -29.62 -53.49 4.78
CA ALA A 853 -29.59 -54.34 5.96
C ALA A 853 -28.18 -54.80 6.39
N GLY A 854 -27.19 -54.74 5.50
CA GLY A 854 -25.79 -55.04 5.77
C GLY A 854 -25.00 -53.89 6.38
N GLY A 855 -25.53 -52.67 6.31
CA GLY A 855 -24.93 -51.47 6.90
C GLY A 855 -25.09 -50.23 6.03
N SER A 856 -24.36 -49.18 6.41
CA SER A 856 -24.31 -47.91 5.69
C SER A 856 -22.95 -47.70 5.05
N THR A 857 -22.95 -47.22 3.82
CA THR A 857 -21.74 -46.82 3.10
C THR A 857 -21.84 -45.36 2.70
N PRO A 858 -20.91 -44.51 3.16
CA PRO A 858 -20.85 -43.13 2.71
C PRO A 858 -20.19 -43.01 1.35
N SER A 859 -20.68 -42.09 0.52
CA SER A 859 -19.92 -41.62 -0.63
C SER A 859 -18.75 -40.75 -0.17
N ASN A 860 -17.74 -40.58 -1.04
CA ASN A 860 -16.77 -39.49 -0.93
C ASN A 860 -17.52 -38.15 -0.82
N ALA A 861 -16.91 -37.21 -0.10
CA ALA A 861 -17.40 -35.85 -0.04
C ALA A 861 -17.01 -35.10 -1.32
N ALA A 862 -17.97 -34.37 -1.89
CA ALA A 862 -17.78 -33.47 -3.01
C ALA A 862 -17.88 -32.03 -2.49
N ALA A 863 -16.84 -31.24 -2.70
CA ALA A 863 -16.86 -29.83 -2.31
C ALA A 863 -17.81 -29.01 -3.19
N LEU A 864 -18.56 -28.11 -2.57
CA LEU A 864 -19.16 -26.95 -3.25
C LEU A 864 -18.31 -25.73 -2.93
N THR A 865 -17.71 -25.14 -3.95
CA THR A 865 -16.89 -23.92 -3.84
C THR A 865 -17.36 -22.90 -4.87
N PHE A 866 -17.26 -21.62 -4.53
CA PHE A 866 -17.47 -20.57 -5.51
C PHE A 866 -16.24 -20.35 -6.37
N LYS A 867 -16.49 -20.07 -7.64
CA LYS A 867 -15.52 -19.43 -8.53
C LYS A 867 -15.31 -17.97 -8.09
N PRO A 868 -14.12 -17.37 -8.31
CA PRO A 868 -13.88 -15.97 -7.98
C PRO A 868 -14.90 -15.04 -8.64
N ALA A 869 -15.57 -14.23 -7.83
CA ALA A 869 -16.52 -13.22 -8.33
C ALA A 869 -15.77 -12.10 -9.05
N THR A 870 -16.38 -11.52 -10.08
CA THR A 870 -15.83 -10.34 -10.76
C THR A 870 -15.91 -9.13 -9.84
N THR A 871 -14.77 -8.57 -9.46
CA THR A 871 -14.65 -7.43 -8.54
C THR A 871 -13.70 -6.39 -9.11
N ILE A 872 -13.99 -5.11 -8.85
CA ILE A 872 -13.09 -4.00 -9.19
C ILE A 872 -12.27 -3.68 -7.95
N THR A 873 -10.95 -3.69 -8.10
CA THR A 873 -9.96 -3.45 -7.03
C THR A 873 -9.37 -2.03 -7.10
N GLN A 874 -9.53 -1.34 -8.22
CA GLN A 874 -9.18 0.08 -8.38
C GLN A 874 -10.23 0.77 -9.24
N HIS A 875 -10.79 1.85 -8.73
CA HIS A 875 -11.71 2.72 -9.45
C HIS A 875 -10.93 3.81 -10.23
N PRO A 876 -11.50 4.34 -11.31
CA PRO A 876 -10.87 5.46 -12.01
C PRO A 876 -10.94 6.73 -11.16
N GLU A 877 -9.96 7.61 -11.32
CA GLU A 877 -9.89 8.90 -10.61
C GLU A 877 -10.28 10.06 -11.54
N PRO A 878 -10.96 11.09 -11.04
CA PRO A 878 -11.37 12.25 -11.83
C PRO A 878 -10.15 13.04 -12.36
N GLN A 879 -10.30 13.67 -13.51
CA GLN A 879 -9.25 14.47 -14.15
C GLN A 879 -9.80 15.82 -14.64
N SER A 880 -9.02 16.88 -14.46
CA SER A 880 -9.29 18.21 -15.01
C SER A 880 -8.15 18.59 -15.94
N ILE A 881 -8.42 18.67 -17.25
CA ILE A 881 -7.40 18.81 -18.30
C ILE A 881 -7.80 19.96 -19.24
N PRO A 882 -6.87 20.81 -19.72
CA PRO A 882 -7.20 21.86 -20.68
C PRO A 882 -7.59 21.27 -22.04
N LEU A 883 -8.43 21.96 -22.81
CA LEU A 883 -8.78 21.56 -24.18
C LEU A 883 -7.52 21.33 -25.04
N GLY A 884 -7.53 20.26 -25.83
CA GLY A 884 -6.37 19.80 -26.61
C GLY A 884 -5.40 18.89 -25.84
N GLY A 885 -5.53 18.78 -24.52
CA GLY A 885 -4.72 17.87 -23.69
C GLY A 885 -5.09 16.39 -23.84
N SER A 886 -4.47 15.53 -23.02
CA SER A 886 -4.76 14.09 -23.00
C SER A 886 -5.20 13.65 -21.61
N ALA A 887 -6.23 12.81 -21.55
CA ALA A 887 -6.78 12.22 -20.35
C ALA A 887 -6.68 10.68 -20.40
N SER A 888 -6.59 10.04 -19.24
CA SER A 888 -6.64 8.58 -19.14
C SER A 888 -7.34 8.13 -17.85
N PHE A 889 -8.23 7.15 -17.99
CA PHE A 889 -8.90 6.51 -16.85
C PHE A 889 -8.55 5.03 -16.82
N THR A 890 -8.18 4.53 -15.65
CA THR A 890 -7.75 3.15 -15.45
C THR A 890 -8.61 2.46 -14.39
N VAL A 891 -8.95 1.20 -14.63
CA VAL A 891 -9.52 0.30 -13.62
C VAL A 891 -8.63 -0.92 -13.44
N ALA A 892 -8.55 -1.43 -12.22
CA ALA A 892 -8.03 -2.76 -11.93
C ALA A 892 -9.18 -3.64 -11.44
N ALA A 893 -9.23 -4.89 -11.91
CA ALA A 893 -10.26 -5.83 -11.57
C ALA A 893 -9.72 -7.27 -11.49
N SER A 894 -10.42 -8.10 -10.73
CA SER A 894 -10.14 -9.53 -10.60
C SER A 894 -11.43 -10.33 -10.77
N GLY A 895 -11.35 -11.58 -11.23
CA GLY A 895 -12.52 -12.45 -11.39
C GLY A 895 -12.17 -13.74 -12.14
N GLU A 896 -13.13 -14.66 -12.18
CA GLU A 896 -12.99 -15.91 -12.93
C GLU A 896 -12.82 -15.65 -14.45
N GLY A 897 -11.82 -16.28 -15.06
CA GLY A 897 -11.60 -16.25 -16.51
C GLY A 897 -11.09 -14.92 -17.06
N THR A 898 -11.08 -14.78 -18.39
CA THR A 898 -10.65 -13.54 -19.06
C THR A 898 -11.66 -12.42 -18.79
N LEU A 899 -11.18 -11.32 -18.22
CA LEU A 899 -12.00 -10.14 -17.99
C LEU A 899 -12.18 -9.35 -19.29
N SER A 900 -13.42 -8.93 -19.57
CA SER A 900 -13.74 -7.96 -20.62
C SER A 900 -14.15 -6.64 -20.00
N TYR A 901 -13.78 -5.56 -20.68
CA TYR A 901 -14.00 -4.19 -20.23
C TYR A 901 -14.89 -3.49 -21.24
N GLN A 902 -15.72 -2.58 -20.76
CA GLN A 902 -16.49 -1.66 -21.59
C GLN A 902 -16.55 -0.31 -20.87
N TRP A 903 -15.77 0.64 -21.34
CA TRP A 903 -15.85 2.02 -20.87
C TRP A 903 -17.13 2.68 -21.34
N ARG A 904 -17.67 3.52 -20.47
CA ARG A 904 -18.88 4.29 -20.69
C ARG A 904 -18.65 5.73 -20.29
N LYS A 905 -19.26 6.64 -21.03
CA LYS A 905 -19.36 8.06 -20.70
C LYS A 905 -20.83 8.38 -20.45
N ASP A 906 -21.15 8.95 -19.29
CA ASP A 906 -22.52 9.32 -18.89
C ASP A 906 -23.51 8.13 -19.03
N GLY A 907 -23.01 6.92 -18.74
CA GLY A 907 -23.78 5.67 -18.86
C GLY A 907 -23.87 5.07 -20.27
N VAL A 908 -23.34 5.73 -21.30
CA VAL A 908 -23.34 5.26 -22.71
C VAL A 908 -22.02 4.61 -23.07
N ASN A 909 -22.05 3.43 -23.71
CA ASN A 909 -20.84 2.71 -24.14
C ASN A 909 -20.00 3.54 -25.11
N LEU A 910 -18.72 3.68 -24.80
CA LEU A 910 -17.73 4.26 -25.68
C LEU A 910 -17.24 3.24 -26.71
N THR A 911 -16.84 3.74 -27.87
CA THR A 911 -16.20 2.97 -28.94
C THR A 911 -14.89 3.65 -29.31
N ASP A 912 -13.88 2.87 -29.66
CA ASP A 912 -12.62 3.43 -30.15
C ASP A 912 -12.84 4.23 -31.43
N ASP A 913 -12.21 5.40 -31.50
CA ASP A 913 -12.14 6.25 -32.68
C ASP A 913 -10.70 6.80 -32.86
N ALA A 914 -10.54 7.86 -33.65
CA ALA A 914 -9.22 8.46 -33.89
C ALA A 914 -8.56 9.06 -32.63
N ARG A 915 -9.33 9.24 -31.56
CA ARG A 915 -9.01 10.10 -30.42
C ARG A 915 -9.25 9.42 -29.07
N ILE A 916 -10.31 8.63 -28.96
CA ILE A 916 -10.63 7.77 -27.83
C ILE A 916 -10.16 6.36 -28.18
N THR A 917 -9.29 5.77 -27.36
CA THR A 917 -8.74 4.42 -27.58
C THR A 917 -8.74 3.61 -26.31
N GLY A 918 -8.80 2.27 -26.43
CA GLY A 918 -8.76 1.37 -25.28
C GLY A 918 -10.10 1.22 -24.56
N THR A 919 -11.22 1.55 -25.20
CA THR A 919 -12.59 1.48 -24.64
C THR A 919 -13.01 0.07 -24.20
N THR A 920 -12.32 -0.97 -24.68
CA THR A 920 -12.51 -2.37 -24.29
C THR A 920 -11.35 -2.97 -23.49
N THR A 921 -10.47 -2.11 -22.96
CA THR A 921 -9.32 -2.49 -22.15
C THR A 921 -9.42 -1.93 -20.73
N ALA A 922 -8.48 -2.28 -19.86
CA ALA A 922 -8.41 -1.77 -18.48
C ALA A 922 -8.17 -0.25 -18.41
N THR A 923 -7.70 0.39 -19.48
CA THR A 923 -7.45 1.84 -19.54
C THR A 923 -8.05 2.44 -20.80
N VAL A 924 -8.87 3.48 -20.66
CA VAL A 924 -9.29 4.31 -21.80
C VAL A 924 -8.42 5.56 -21.85
N SER A 925 -7.95 5.90 -23.04
CA SER A 925 -7.16 7.11 -23.30
C SER A 925 -7.91 8.02 -24.26
N ILE A 926 -7.89 9.32 -23.96
CA ILE A 926 -8.48 10.37 -24.78
C ILE A 926 -7.36 11.35 -25.09
N VAL A 927 -6.96 11.46 -26.35
CA VAL A 927 -5.98 12.48 -26.80
C VAL A 927 -6.72 13.69 -27.37
N GLY A 928 -6.11 14.88 -27.43
CA GLY A 928 -6.77 16.04 -28.05
C GLY A 928 -8.17 16.35 -27.48
N PHE A 929 -8.32 16.29 -26.16
CA PHE A 929 -9.56 16.47 -25.41
C PHE A 929 -10.38 17.68 -25.89
N VAL A 930 -11.67 17.50 -26.17
CA VAL A 930 -12.60 18.57 -26.60
C VAL A 930 -13.76 18.69 -25.62
N GLY A 931 -14.50 19.81 -25.67
CA GLY A 931 -15.64 20.03 -24.76
C GLY A 931 -16.71 18.94 -24.80
N ALA A 932 -16.88 18.26 -25.95
CA ALA A 932 -17.80 17.14 -26.09
C ALA A 932 -17.39 15.87 -25.31
N ASP A 933 -16.17 15.79 -24.77
CA ASP A 933 -15.71 14.68 -23.93
C ASP A 933 -15.95 14.89 -22.44
N VAL A 934 -16.36 16.09 -22.02
CA VAL A 934 -16.71 16.35 -20.62
C VAL A 934 -17.85 15.42 -20.21
N GLY A 935 -17.68 14.75 -19.07
CA GLY A 935 -18.68 13.82 -18.54
C GLY A 935 -18.08 12.80 -17.57
N ASP A 936 -18.93 11.90 -17.10
CA ASP A 936 -18.57 10.87 -16.12
C ASP A 936 -18.15 9.58 -16.81
N TYR A 937 -16.90 9.17 -16.58
CA TYR A 937 -16.32 7.96 -17.12
C TYR A 937 -16.39 6.82 -16.12
N GLY A 938 -17.03 5.72 -16.52
CA GLY A 938 -17.11 4.49 -15.73
C GLY A 938 -16.87 3.28 -16.60
N CYS A 939 -16.29 2.23 -16.03
CA CYS A 939 -16.01 0.98 -16.73
C CYS A 939 -16.93 -0.13 -16.24
N VAL A 940 -17.53 -0.87 -17.17
CA VAL A 940 -18.18 -2.15 -16.89
C VAL A 940 -17.17 -3.26 -17.08
N VAL A 941 -16.92 -4.02 -16.04
CA VAL A 941 -16.04 -5.20 -16.08
C VAL A 941 -16.89 -6.45 -16.00
N THR A 942 -16.76 -7.32 -16.99
CA THR A 942 -17.43 -8.61 -17.02
C THR A 942 -16.40 -9.73 -16.95
N GLY A 943 -16.61 -10.65 -16.03
CA GLY A 943 -15.85 -11.88 -15.90
C GLY A 943 -16.77 -13.11 -15.95
N GLY A 944 -16.19 -14.28 -15.78
CA GLY A 944 -16.90 -15.55 -15.82
C GLY A 944 -17.95 -15.73 -14.73
N CYS A 945 -17.82 -15.00 -13.60
CA CYS A 945 -18.80 -14.99 -12.52
C CYS A 945 -19.30 -13.59 -12.18
N GLY A 946 -19.89 -12.95 -13.19
CA GLY A 946 -20.70 -11.75 -13.03
C GLY A 946 -20.10 -10.52 -13.70
N THR A 947 -20.88 -9.44 -13.63
CA THR A 947 -20.54 -8.14 -14.18
C THR A 947 -20.62 -7.12 -13.06
N THR A 948 -19.59 -6.28 -12.96
CA THR A 948 -19.54 -5.16 -12.02
C THR A 948 -19.26 -3.86 -12.76
N THR A 949 -19.61 -2.74 -12.14
CA THR A 949 -19.44 -1.39 -12.70
C THR A 949 -18.57 -0.59 -11.75
N SER A 950 -17.57 0.13 -12.26
CA SER A 950 -16.73 1.01 -11.45
C SER A 950 -17.53 2.21 -10.92
N GLY A 951 -17.01 2.89 -9.90
CA GLY A 951 -17.38 4.29 -9.68
C GLY A 951 -17.10 5.14 -10.93
N SER A 952 -17.76 6.29 -11.01
CA SER A 952 -17.56 7.27 -12.07
C SER A 952 -16.38 8.19 -11.73
N ALA A 953 -15.60 8.55 -12.74
CA ALA A 953 -14.59 9.58 -12.68
C ALA A 953 -14.97 10.72 -13.64
N ALA A 954 -15.12 11.93 -13.10
CA ALA A 954 -15.45 13.10 -13.90
C ALA A 954 -14.24 13.53 -14.75
N LEU A 955 -14.46 13.73 -16.05
CA LEU A 955 -13.56 14.50 -16.91
C LEU A 955 -14.11 15.92 -17.03
N THR A 956 -13.40 16.90 -16.52
CA THR A 956 -13.79 18.32 -16.63
C THR A 956 -12.78 19.09 -17.48
N VAL A 957 -13.28 20.15 -18.14
CA VAL A 957 -12.37 21.12 -18.74
C VAL A 957 -11.67 21.83 -17.60
N LEU A 958 -10.34 21.78 -17.61
CA LEU A 958 -9.57 22.76 -16.87
C LEU A 958 -9.78 24.09 -17.59
N LEU A 959 -10.81 24.82 -17.16
CA LEU A 959 -11.04 26.17 -17.63
C LEU A 959 -9.82 27.01 -17.25
N PRO A 960 -9.39 27.96 -18.11
CA PRO A 960 -8.53 29.03 -17.62
C PRO A 960 -9.21 29.66 -16.39
N PRO A 961 -8.44 30.14 -15.40
CA PRO A 961 -9.02 30.77 -14.23
C PRO A 961 -10.06 31.82 -14.66
N HIS A 962 -11.28 31.72 -14.12
CA HIS A 962 -12.39 32.65 -14.40
C HIS A 962 -11.89 34.09 -14.19
N VAL A 963 -12.06 34.94 -15.19
CA VAL A 963 -11.80 36.38 -15.08
C VAL A 963 -12.84 36.97 -14.15
N PRO A 964 -12.50 37.36 -12.91
CA PRO A 964 -13.48 38.02 -12.06
C PRO A 964 -13.89 39.34 -12.72
N GLY A 965 -15.15 39.73 -12.62
CA GLY A 965 -15.71 40.91 -13.29
C GLY A 965 -16.29 40.67 -14.69
N ASP A 966 -15.87 39.63 -15.40
CA ASP A 966 -16.46 39.22 -16.70
C ASP A 966 -17.76 38.43 -16.44
N THR A 967 -18.87 39.14 -16.54
CA THR A 967 -20.21 38.64 -16.23
C THR A 967 -20.97 38.14 -17.44
N ASP A 968 -20.57 38.48 -18.66
CA ASP A 968 -21.23 38.05 -19.90
C ASP A 968 -20.42 37.07 -20.78
N ASP A 969 -19.22 36.70 -20.34
CA ASP A 969 -18.36 35.62 -20.85
C ASP A 969 -17.74 35.91 -22.24
N ASP A 970 -17.46 37.18 -22.52
CA ASP A 970 -16.87 37.61 -23.79
C ASP A 970 -15.34 37.81 -23.75
N ASP A 971 -14.71 37.41 -22.64
CA ASP A 971 -13.29 37.47 -22.32
C ASP A 971 -12.76 38.89 -22.04
N ASP A 972 -13.59 39.93 -21.94
CA ASP A 972 -13.18 41.24 -21.40
C ASP A 972 -14.01 41.67 -20.18
N VAL A 973 -13.64 42.78 -19.53
CA VAL A 973 -14.36 43.30 -18.37
C VAL A 973 -14.67 44.76 -18.60
N ASP A 974 -15.93 45.07 -18.89
CA ASP A 974 -16.32 46.40 -19.33
C ASP A 974 -17.71 46.86 -18.88
N MET A 975 -18.21 47.95 -19.47
CA MET A 975 -19.47 48.54 -19.02
C MET A 975 -20.72 47.69 -19.35
N GLU A 976 -20.62 46.73 -20.28
CA GLU A 976 -21.67 45.76 -20.58
C GLU A 976 -21.83 44.79 -19.39
N ASP A 977 -20.72 44.35 -18.80
CA ASP A 977 -20.71 43.57 -17.56
C ASP A 977 -21.26 44.31 -16.34
N PHE A 978 -20.88 45.59 -16.20
CA PHE A 978 -21.43 46.41 -15.13
C PHE A 978 -22.96 46.49 -15.20
N GLY A 979 -23.51 46.46 -16.42
CA GLY A 979 -24.96 46.41 -16.64
C GLY A 979 -25.62 45.19 -16.01
N VAL A 980 -24.95 44.04 -16.03
CA VAL A 980 -25.39 42.79 -15.40
C VAL A 980 -25.31 42.91 -13.88
N ILE A 981 -24.19 43.41 -13.34
CA ILE A 981 -24.00 43.59 -11.89
C ILE A 981 -25.06 44.55 -11.34
N GLN A 982 -25.31 45.68 -12.02
CA GLN A 982 -26.31 46.65 -11.59
C GLN A 982 -27.74 46.07 -11.60
N ALA A 983 -28.05 45.17 -12.53
CA ALA A 983 -29.35 44.48 -12.57
C ALA A 983 -29.50 43.45 -11.44
N CYS A 984 -28.38 42.97 -10.91
CA CYS A 984 -28.29 41.96 -9.87
C CYS A 984 -28.16 42.50 -8.45
N LEU A 985 -28.03 43.82 -8.26
CA LEU A 985 -27.89 44.43 -6.94
C LEU A 985 -29.07 44.10 -6.02
N THR A 986 -28.74 43.53 -4.87
CA THR A 986 -29.67 43.23 -3.77
C THR A 986 -29.39 44.08 -2.54
N GLY A 987 -28.15 44.55 -2.39
CA GLY A 987 -27.68 45.32 -1.24
C GLY A 987 -27.09 44.42 -0.15
N PRO A 988 -26.41 45.02 0.85
CA PRO A 988 -25.65 44.26 1.85
C PRO A 988 -26.55 43.35 2.69
N ASP A 989 -26.07 42.13 2.93
CA ASP A 989 -26.69 41.05 3.71
C ASP A 989 -28.02 40.52 3.15
N GLU A 990 -28.38 40.82 1.89
CA GLU A 990 -29.61 40.35 1.23
C GLU A 990 -29.31 39.38 0.09
N PRO A 991 -29.46 38.05 0.27
CA PRO A 991 -28.98 37.07 -0.70
C PRO A 991 -29.59 37.22 -2.10
N GLN A 992 -28.73 37.27 -3.12
CA GLN A 992 -29.15 37.25 -4.52
C GLN A 992 -29.42 35.80 -4.97
N THR A 993 -30.69 35.50 -5.25
CA THR A 993 -31.18 34.14 -5.51
C THR A 993 -31.45 33.82 -6.98
N ASP A 994 -31.33 34.81 -7.88
CA ASP A 994 -31.41 34.58 -9.32
C ASP A 994 -30.12 33.91 -9.83
N ALA A 995 -30.25 32.75 -10.48
CA ALA A 995 -29.11 32.02 -11.02
C ALA A 995 -28.38 32.79 -12.13
N ALA A 996 -29.09 33.68 -12.84
CA ALA A 996 -28.50 34.57 -13.84
C ALA A 996 -27.53 35.59 -13.24
N CYS A 997 -27.62 35.85 -11.93
CA CYS A 997 -26.78 36.79 -11.19
C CYS A 997 -25.59 36.12 -10.50
N SER A 998 -25.36 34.83 -10.72
CA SER A 998 -24.26 34.09 -10.07
C SER A 998 -22.87 34.65 -10.39
N ARG A 999 -22.68 35.21 -11.59
CA ARG A 999 -21.42 35.85 -12.00
C ARG A 999 -21.24 37.27 -11.46
N ALA A 1000 -22.30 37.87 -10.90
CA ALA A 1000 -22.24 39.19 -10.28
C ALA A 1000 -21.79 39.15 -8.81
N LYS A 1001 -21.62 37.95 -8.22
CA LYS A 1001 -21.12 37.72 -6.85
C LYS A 1001 -19.60 37.56 -6.85
N LEU A 1002 -18.90 38.67 -6.99
CA LEU A 1002 -17.47 38.72 -7.20
C LEU A 1002 -16.66 38.58 -5.91
N ASP A 1003 -17.22 38.92 -4.75
CA ASP A 1003 -16.54 38.74 -3.46
C ASP A 1003 -16.83 37.39 -2.78
N LEU A 1004 -17.66 36.57 -3.45
CA LEU A 1004 -18.05 35.20 -3.09
C LEU A 1004 -18.90 35.08 -1.82
N ASP A 1005 -19.62 36.14 -1.43
CA ASP A 1005 -20.70 36.03 -0.47
C ASP A 1005 -22.06 35.69 -1.12
N GLU A 1006 -23.16 35.85 -0.38
CA GLU A 1006 -24.48 35.42 -0.85
C GLU A 1006 -25.27 36.54 -1.56
N ASP A 1007 -24.83 37.79 -1.46
CA ASP A 1007 -25.49 38.99 -1.97
C ASP A 1007 -24.79 39.53 -3.23
N VAL A 1008 -25.32 40.65 -3.76
CA VAL A 1008 -24.64 41.44 -4.78
C VAL A 1008 -24.77 42.90 -4.34
N ASP A 1009 -23.66 43.51 -3.97
CA ASP A 1009 -23.66 44.82 -3.32
C ASP A 1009 -22.47 45.73 -3.73
N GLU A 1010 -22.11 46.69 -2.88
CA GLU A 1010 -21.03 47.64 -3.16
C GLU A 1010 -19.64 46.97 -3.18
N ALA A 1011 -19.45 45.85 -2.48
CA ALA A 1011 -18.22 45.07 -2.48
C ALA A 1011 -17.99 44.38 -3.84
N ASP A 1012 -19.02 43.82 -4.45
CA ASP A 1012 -18.94 43.26 -5.81
C ASP A 1012 -18.64 44.33 -6.85
N ILE A 1013 -19.30 45.49 -6.75
CA ILE A 1013 -19.00 46.63 -7.63
C ILE A 1013 -17.54 47.06 -7.46
N ALA A 1014 -17.02 47.07 -6.23
CA ALA A 1014 -15.63 47.44 -5.98
C ALA A 1014 -14.63 46.44 -6.58
N ILE A 1015 -14.96 45.15 -6.62
CA ILE A 1015 -14.14 44.13 -7.29
C ILE A 1015 -14.27 44.28 -8.81
N PHE A 1016 -15.49 44.39 -9.34
CA PHE A 1016 -15.73 44.63 -10.77
C PHE A 1016 -14.91 45.81 -11.30
N LEU A 1017 -14.89 46.93 -10.58
CA LEU A 1017 -14.13 48.12 -10.97
C LEU A 1017 -12.61 47.90 -10.97
N GLN A 1018 -12.08 46.96 -10.17
CA GLN A 1018 -10.67 46.55 -10.20
C GLN A 1018 -10.36 45.60 -11.36
N CYS A 1019 -11.37 44.88 -11.83
CA CYS A 1019 -11.27 43.95 -12.92
C CYS A 1019 -11.40 44.62 -14.30
N MET A 1020 -11.96 45.84 -14.37
CA MET A 1020 -12.23 46.54 -15.64
C MET A 1020 -10.99 46.70 -16.51
N THR A 1021 -11.00 46.01 -17.65
CA THR A 1021 -9.99 46.14 -18.71
C THR A 1021 -10.49 47.00 -19.86
N GLY A 1022 -11.81 47.14 -20.02
CA GLY A 1022 -12.49 47.86 -21.09
C GLY A 1022 -12.73 47.02 -22.35
N PRO A 1023 -13.60 47.51 -23.27
CA PRO A 1023 -14.09 46.73 -24.40
C PRO A 1023 -12.95 46.22 -25.30
N GLY A 1024 -12.97 44.93 -25.59
CA GLY A 1024 -12.02 44.21 -26.44
C GLY A 1024 -10.64 43.98 -25.83
N VAL A 1025 -10.45 44.24 -24.53
CA VAL A 1025 -9.18 44.01 -23.82
C VAL A 1025 -9.32 42.79 -22.92
N PRO A 1026 -8.59 41.69 -23.17
CA PRO A 1026 -8.73 40.46 -22.41
C PRO A 1026 -8.68 40.70 -20.90
N GLY A 1027 -9.72 40.26 -20.21
CA GLY A 1027 -9.89 40.43 -18.78
C GLY A 1027 -8.81 39.73 -17.99
N ASP A 1028 -8.43 40.31 -16.87
CA ASP A 1028 -7.39 39.75 -16.01
C ASP A 1028 -7.97 38.78 -15.00
N VAL A 1029 -7.53 37.53 -15.08
CA VAL A 1029 -7.91 36.44 -14.16
C VAL A 1029 -7.60 36.70 -12.69
N ASN A 1030 -6.76 37.69 -12.38
CA ASN A 1030 -6.48 38.14 -11.02
C ASN A 1030 -7.05 39.53 -10.72
N CYS A 1031 -7.80 40.13 -11.65
CA CYS A 1031 -8.23 41.53 -11.59
C CYS A 1031 -7.11 42.49 -11.24
N SER A 1032 -5.91 42.31 -11.81
CA SER A 1032 -4.79 43.24 -11.59
C SER A 1032 -4.86 44.48 -12.48
N GLY A 1033 -6.08 44.83 -12.93
CA GLY A 1033 -6.43 45.98 -13.78
C GLY A 1033 -6.34 47.33 -13.08
N LEU A 1034 -5.16 47.65 -12.52
CA LEU A 1034 -4.40 48.92 -12.58
C LEU A 1034 -3.16 48.85 -11.69
#